data_AF-A0A4Z2B3P9-F1
#
_entry.id   AF-A0A4Z2B3P9-F1
#
_cell.length_a   1.000
_cell.length_b   1.000
_cell.length_c   1.000
_cell.angle_alpha   90.00
_cell.angle_beta   90.00
_cell.angle_gamma   90.00
#
_symmetry.space_group_name_H-M   'P 1'
#
loop_
_entity.id
_entity.type
_entity.pdbx_description
1 polymer ?
#
loop_
_entity_poly.entity_id
_entity_poly.type
_entity_poly.pdbx_seq_one_letter_code
_entity_poly.pdbx_strand_id
1 'polypeptide(L)'
;MATGATLAKEVRGVDIREIKEIRPGQKSRDFERYLEDSAARLDQAHCFVILYGTEFRLKSLSLAATSDEEMTMWVKGLNWLVADTLKSPTPLQIERWLRKQFYAVDRNREDRISCKDLKNMLSQVNYRVPNMRFLREKLPDSELRNGDVSFSQFAQLYRSLMFDAQKNMEIPFLQRFIDRPDQRISLDDFKSFLLDSQKELWSTDNNKVQEFMFSYLKDPLREVEQPYFHQDEFMTYMFSKENTIWDSSLDQVCPENMNNPLSHYWISSSHNTFPVILSIEDHCSIVQQRNMATCFKKVFGDMLLTKPVDIAADGLPSPNQLKKKILIKHKKLAEGSAYEEVSTSTPYSENDISNSIKNGILYLEDPINHEWYPHFFVLTSSKIYYSEETSSNQGNDEEEEHRETSNGMDQHVTEKWFHGKLGAGRDGRQIAERLLSEYCMETGAPDGSFLVRDSETFVGDYTLSFWRSGRVQHCRIHSRQEAGSPKFYLTDNLVFDTLFALINHYQQVALRCNEFEMKLTEPVPQTNAHESKEWYHANLSRSQAENMLMRVPRDGAFLVRKRAEPNSFAISFRAEGKIKHCRVQQEGQTVVLGTSEFDSLVDLISYYEKHPLYRKMKLRYPINEDTLEKIGTAEPDYGSLYEGRNPGFYVEANQMPTFKCTVRAMYEYKAQRDDELSFTKNAIIYNVDKQEGGWWKGDCGGKKQLWFPANYVEEISPSAAEPDRTEMTENSPLGDLLRGSVDVSSCQIGERPLRFLFD
;
A
#
# COMPACT_ATOMS: atom_id res chain seq x y z
N MET A 1 20.03 -39.62 -1.23
CA MET A 1 19.63 -38.82 -0.05
C MET A 1 20.29 -37.46 -0.20
N ALA A 2 19.58 -36.51 -0.81
CA ALA A 2 20.05 -35.14 -1.00
C ALA A 2 19.25 -34.26 -0.05
N THR A 3 19.94 -33.57 0.83
CA THR A 3 19.42 -32.62 1.81
C THR A 3 18.93 -31.36 1.09
N GLY A 4 17.61 -31.23 0.96
CA GLY A 4 16.97 -30.00 0.49
C GLY A 4 16.99 -28.95 1.59
N ALA A 5 17.92 -28.01 1.50
CA ALA A 5 17.82 -26.74 2.20
C ALA A 5 16.79 -25.87 1.46
N THR A 6 15.53 -25.97 1.87
CA THR A 6 14.48 -25.07 1.38
C THR A 6 14.69 -23.73 2.07
N LEU A 7 15.27 -22.77 1.34
CA LEU A 7 15.11 -21.34 1.60
C LEU A 7 13.63 -21.10 1.89
N ALA A 8 13.31 -20.58 3.08
CA ALA A 8 11.98 -20.14 3.45
C ALA A 8 11.59 -18.96 2.53
N LYS A 9 11.11 -19.27 1.32
CA LYS A 9 10.36 -18.33 0.49
C LYS A 9 9.16 -17.91 1.31
N GLU A 10 8.96 -16.60 1.49
CA GLU A 10 7.72 -16.04 1.98
C GLU A 10 6.55 -16.73 1.28
N VAL A 11 5.69 -17.40 2.04
CA VAL A 11 4.48 -18.00 1.49
C VAL A 11 3.54 -16.87 1.11
N ARG A 12 3.63 -16.39 -0.14
CA ARG A 12 2.66 -15.45 -0.71
C ARG A 12 1.35 -16.21 -0.95
N GLY A 13 0.33 -15.92 -0.13
CA GLY A 13 -1.02 -16.46 -0.30
C GLY A 13 -1.86 -15.60 -1.26
N VAL A 14 -2.73 -16.24 -2.06
CA VAL A 14 -3.76 -15.55 -2.85
C VAL A 14 -5.06 -15.57 -2.07
N ASP A 15 -5.66 -14.41 -1.83
CA ASP A 15 -6.99 -14.34 -1.23
C ASP A 15 -8.05 -14.71 -2.27
N ILE A 16 -8.81 -15.78 -2.00
CA ILE A 16 -9.85 -16.28 -2.91
C ILE A 16 -10.90 -15.20 -3.21
N ARG A 17 -11.15 -14.27 -2.27
CA ARG A 17 -12.09 -13.15 -2.47
C ARG A 17 -11.63 -12.18 -3.55
N GLU A 18 -10.33 -12.11 -3.82
CA GLU A 18 -9.74 -11.19 -4.80
C GLU A 18 -9.69 -11.77 -6.22
N ILE A 19 -9.97 -13.06 -6.40
CA ILE A 19 -10.00 -13.70 -7.71
C ILE A 19 -11.16 -13.13 -8.53
N LYS A 20 -10.84 -12.60 -9.72
CA LYS A 20 -11.82 -12.04 -10.67
C LYS A 20 -12.10 -12.98 -11.83
N GLU A 21 -11.09 -13.71 -12.29
CA GLU A 21 -11.22 -14.63 -13.42
C GLU A 21 -10.26 -15.81 -13.24
N ILE A 22 -10.74 -17.01 -13.57
CA ILE A 22 -9.93 -18.22 -13.71
C ILE A 22 -10.03 -18.64 -15.16
N ARG A 23 -8.93 -18.50 -15.90
CA ARG A 23 -8.89 -18.66 -17.35
C ARG A 23 -8.15 -19.95 -17.72
N PRO A 24 -8.82 -20.94 -18.34
CA PRO A 24 -8.15 -22.10 -18.92
C PRO A 24 -7.20 -21.71 -20.06
N GLY A 25 -6.08 -22.42 -20.16
CA GLY A 25 -5.04 -22.24 -21.17
C GLY A 25 -3.91 -21.29 -20.76
N GLN A 26 -3.19 -20.81 -21.78
CA GLN A 26 -1.89 -20.13 -21.61
C GLN A 26 -1.95 -18.62 -21.91
N LYS A 27 -3.14 -18.01 -21.89
CA LYS A 27 -3.31 -16.60 -22.30
C LYS A 27 -2.98 -15.65 -21.15
N SER A 28 -1.70 -15.46 -20.87
CA SER A 28 -1.13 -14.48 -19.94
C SER A 28 0.25 -14.02 -20.39
N ARG A 29 0.68 -12.86 -19.88
CA ARG A 29 2.04 -12.34 -20.10
C ARG A 29 3.12 -13.29 -19.59
N ASP A 30 2.84 -14.02 -18.50
CA ASP A 30 3.79 -14.94 -17.90
C ASP A 30 4.12 -16.09 -18.85
N PHE A 31 3.11 -16.68 -19.50
CA PHE A 31 3.32 -17.73 -20.50
C PHE A 31 3.90 -17.18 -21.82
N GLU A 32 3.56 -15.95 -22.21
CA GLU A 32 4.11 -15.31 -23.41
C GLU A 32 5.65 -15.18 -23.35
N ARG A 33 6.22 -14.95 -22.16
CA ARG A 33 7.68 -14.88 -21.94
C ARG A 33 8.41 -16.19 -22.31
N TYR A 34 7.73 -17.34 -22.27
CA TYR A 34 8.33 -18.65 -22.52
C TYR A 34 7.98 -19.26 -23.88
N LEU A 35 7.25 -18.54 -24.75
CA LEU A 35 6.86 -19.05 -26.08
C LEU A 35 8.04 -19.29 -27.03
N GLU A 36 9.15 -18.57 -26.85
CA GLU A 36 10.36 -18.71 -27.67
C GLU A 36 11.32 -19.79 -27.14
N ASP A 37 11.18 -20.23 -25.89
CA ASP A 37 12.04 -21.23 -25.28
C ASP A 37 11.50 -22.66 -25.50
N SER A 38 12.14 -23.38 -26.42
CA SER A 38 11.71 -24.71 -26.88
C SER A 38 11.64 -25.79 -25.79
N ALA A 39 12.23 -25.56 -24.62
CA ALA A 39 12.23 -26.50 -23.49
C ALA A 39 10.90 -26.53 -22.69
N ALA A 40 10.02 -25.52 -22.88
CA ALA A 40 8.80 -25.34 -22.07
C ALA A 40 7.52 -25.26 -22.92
N ARG A 41 7.41 -26.05 -23.99
CA ARG A 41 6.13 -26.23 -24.70
C ARG A 41 5.15 -27.02 -23.84
N LEU A 42 4.57 -26.33 -22.88
CA LEU A 42 3.50 -26.81 -22.03
C LEU A 42 2.25 -27.04 -22.88
N ASP A 43 1.47 -28.07 -22.56
CA ASP A 43 0.20 -28.29 -23.22
C ASP A 43 -0.81 -27.24 -22.73
N GLN A 44 -1.54 -26.62 -23.66
CA GLN A 44 -2.62 -25.69 -23.33
C GLN A 44 -3.68 -26.35 -22.44
N ALA A 45 -3.91 -27.66 -22.61
CA ALA A 45 -4.84 -28.43 -21.79
C ALA A 45 -4.40 -28.52 -20.31
N HIS A 46 -3.11 -28.40 -20.02
CA HIS A 46 -2.59 -28.48 -18.66
C HIS A 46 -2.46 -27.12 -17.98
N CYS A 47 -2.72 -26.02 -18.68
CA CYS A 47 -2.47 -24.68 -18.16
C CYS A 47 -3.75 -23.96 -17.77
N PHE A 48 -3.64 -23.09 -16.77
CA PHE A 48 -4.66 -22.12 -16.43
C PHE A 48 -4.05 -20.89 -15.76
N VAL A 49 -4.78 -19.78 -15.75
CA VAL A 49 -4.34 -18.49 -15.20
C VAL A 49 -5.37 -18.01 -14.19
N ILE A 50 -4.91 -17.61 -13.01
CA ILE A 50 -5.72 -16.94 -11.99
C ILE A 50 -5.44 -15.44 -12.08
N LEU A 51 -6.47 -14.65 -12.35
CA LEU A 51 -6.42 -13.19 -12.38
C LEU A 51 -7.07 -12.65 -11.11
N TYR A 52 -6.32 -11.90 -10.31
CA TYR A 52 -6.76 -11.48 -8.97
C TYR A 52 -6.25 -10.08 -8.59
N GLY A 53 -6.97 -9.44 -7.66
CA GLY A 53 -6.61 -8.15 -7.10
C GLY A 53 -7.78 -7.18 -6.98
N THR A 54 -7.50 -6.01 -6.42
CA THR A 54 -8.47 -4.94 -6.16
C THR A 54 -8.38 -3.78 -7.16
N GLU A 55 -7.28 -3.70 -7.92
CA GLU A 55 -7.02 -2.64 -8.91
C GLU A 55 -7.50 -3.02 -10.32
N PHE A 56 -7.56 -2.03 -11.22
CA PHE A 56 -7.87 -2.27 -12.64
C PHE A 56 -6.84 -3.18 -13.32
N ARG A 57 -5.56 -3.02 -12.99
CA ARG A 57 -4.49 -3.92 -13.43
C ARG A 57 -4.41 -5.11 -12.47
N LEU A 58 -5.08 -6.20 -12.84
CA LEU A 58 -5.05 -7.43 -12.07
C LEU A 58 -3.66 -8.07 -12.10
N LYS A 59 -3.29 -8.71 -10.99
CA LYS A 59 -2.14 -9.62 -10.91
C LYS A 59 -2.50 -10.95 -11.59
N SER A 60 -1.50 -11.63 -12.15
CA SER A 60 -1.66 -12.95 -12.76
C SER A 60 -0.84 -14.00 -12.01
N LEU A 61 -1.44 -15.16 -11.79
CA LEU A 61 -0.76 -16.38 -11.38
C LEU A 61 -1.00 -17.45 -12.44
N SER A 62 0.04 -17.71 -13.24
CA SER A 62 0.01 -18.63 -14.37
C SER A 62 0.54 -20.00 -13.96
N LEU A 63 -0.27 -21.05 -14.14
CA LEU A 63 -0.03 -22.38 -13.59
C LEU A 63 -0.12 -23.46 -14.66
N ALA A 64 0.78 -24.44 -14.61
CA ALA A 64 0.74 -25.65 -15.41
C ALA A 64 0.63 -26.87 -14.50
N ALA A 65 -0.45 -27.63 -14.65
CA ALA A 65 -0.68 -28.88 -13.94
C ALA A 65 0.13 -30.03 -14.57
N THR A 66 0.23 -31.15 -13.86
CA THR A 66 0.91 -32.34 -14.40
C THR A 66 0.00 -33.19 -15.30
N SER A 67 -1.31 -32.96 -15.24
CA SER A 67 -2.34 -33.61 -16.06
C SER A 67 -3.56 -32.71 -16.30
N ASP A 68 -4.34 -33.05 -17.32
CA ASP A 68 -5.65 -32.42 -17.61
C ASP A 68 -6.66 -32.63 -16.46
N GLU A 69 -6.59 -33.77 -15.78
CA GLU A 69 -7.45 -34.07 -14.62
C GLU A 69 -7.16 -33.11 -13.45
N GLU A 70 -5.88 -32.91 -13.11
CA GLU A 70 -5.50 -31.95 -12.07
C GLU A 70 -5.92 -30.53 -12.43
N MET A 71 -5.65 -30.11 -13.67
CA MET A 71 -6.07 -28.79 -14.16
C MET A 71 -7.58 -28.61 -14.00
N THR A 72 -8.36 -29.59 -14.44
CA THR A 72 -9.82 -29.58 -14.34
C THR A 72 -10.29 -29.53 -12.89
N MET A 73 -9.65 -30.27 -11.99
CA MET A 73 -9.96 -30.26 -10.55
C MET A 73 -9.70 -28.89 -9.94
N TRP A 74 -8.55 -28.29 -10.22
CA TRP A 74 -8.19 -26.94 -9.75
C TRP A 74 -9.19 -25.91 -10.24
N VAL A 75 -9.46 -25.86 -11.54
CA VAL A 75 -10.38 -24.88 -12.14
C VAL A 75 -11.78 -25.05 -11.55
N LYS A 76 -12.31 -26.27 -11.46
CA LYS A 76 -13.66 -26.51 -10.89
C LYS A 76 -13.72 -26.16 -9.41
N GLY A 77 -12.75 -26.61 -8.62
CA GLY A 77 -12.69 -26.38 -7.17
C GLY A 77 -12.57 -24.90 -6.84
N LEU A 78 -11.67 -24.19 -7.52
CA LEU A 78 -11.49 -22.76 -7.32
C LEU A 78 -12.70 -21.95 -7.76
N ASN A 79 -13.34 -22.27 -8.89
CA ASN A 79 -14.58 -21.59 -9.30
C ASN A 79 -15.69 -21.74 -8.26
N TRP A 80 -15.82 -22.94 -7.67
CA TRP A 80 -16.77 -23.17 -6.57
C TRP A 80 -16.39 -22.37 -5.33
N LEU A 81 -15.11 -22.38 -4.93
CA LEU A 81 -14.62 -21.65 -3.76
C LEU A 81 -14.78 -20.13 -3.90
N VAL A 82 -14.56 -19.56 -5.09
CA VAL A 82 -14.78 -18.14 -5.37
C VAL A 82 -16.26 -17.80 -5.18
N ALA A 83 -17.15 -18.59 -5.77
CA ALA A 83 -18.59 -18.39 -5.65
C ALA A 83 -19.08 -18.54 -4.20
N ASP A 84 -18.63 -19.57 -3.48
CA ASP A 84 -18.96 -19.78 -2.06
C ASP A 84 -18.40 -18.65 -1.19
N THR A 85 -17.16 -18.24 -1.41
CA THR A 85 -16.50 -17.21 -0.61
C THR A 85 -17.21 -15.87 -0.73
N LEU A 86 -17.59 -15.46 -1.94
CA LEU A 86 -18.32 -14.20 -2.15
C LEU A 86 -19.75 -14.25 -1.56
N LYS A 87 -20.42 -15.40 -1.64
CA LYS A 87 -21.78 -15.59 -1.13
C LYS A 87 -21.84 -15.85 0.38
N SER A 88 -20.75 -16.31 0.99
CA SER A 88 -20.69 -16.65 2.41
C SER A 88 -21.21 -15.53 3.32
N PRO A 89 -21.96 -15.85 4.38
CA PRO A 89 -22.56 -14.82 5.23
C PRO A 89 -21.50 -14.03 6.01
N THR A 90 -21.82 -12.80 6.38
CA THR A 90 -20.87 -11.88 7.02
C THR A 90 -20.15 -12.47 8.24
N PRO A 91 -20.80 -13.19 9.19
CA PRO A 91 -20.10 -13.80 10.32
C PRO A 91 -18.98 -14.78 9.90
N LEU A 92 -19.21 -15.58 8.86
CA LEU A 92 -18.19 -16.50 8.33
C LEU A 92 -17.03 -15.75 7.65
N GLN A 93 -17.31 -14.63 6.98
CA GLN A 93 -16.28 -13.77 6.42
C GLN A 93 -15.42 -13.13 7.51
N ILE A 94 -16.04 -12.67 8.60
CA ILE A 94 -15.33 -12.13 9.77
C ILE A 94 -14.45 -13.22 10.39
N GLU A 95 -14.95 -14.44 10.58
CA GLU A 95 -14.13 -15.53 11.11
C GLU A 95 -12.92 -15.86 10.19
N ARG A 96 -13.14 -15.93 8.87
CA ARG A 96 -12.06 -16.13 7.89
C ARG A 96 -11.02 -15.00 7.97
N TRP A 97 -11.46 -13.76 8.10
CA TRP A 97 -10.57 -12.60 8.27
C TRP A 97 -9.78 -12.71 9.58
N LEU A 98 -10.43 -13.02 10.71
CA LEU A 98 -9.76 -13.22 11.99
C LEU A 98 -8.71 -14.32 11.94
N ARG A 99 -9.03 -15.47 11.31
CA ARG A 99 -8.07 -16.56 11.11
C ARG A 99 -6.88 -16.12 10.28
N LYS A 100 -7.12 -15.39 9.18
CA LYS A 100 -6.06 -14.83 8.33
C LYS A 100 -5.13 -13.91 9.13
N GLN A 101 -5.68 -13.00 9.95
CA GLN A 101 -4.88 -12.11 10.79
C GLN A 101 -4.07 -12.90 11.83
N PHE A 102 -4.71 -13.85 12.53
CA PHE A 102 -4.06 -14.64 13.56
C PHE A 102 -2.90 -15.49 13.00
N TYR A 103 -3.12 -16.20 11.90
CA TYR A 103 -2.09 -17.04 11.27
C TYR A 103 -0.97 -16.27 10.58
N ALA A 104 -1.19 -15.01 10.21
CA ALA A 104 -0.11 -14.15 9.71
C ALA A 104 0.93 -13.84 10.79
N VAL A 105 0.52 -13.90 12.05
CA VAL A 105 1.32 -13.55 13.22
C VAL A 105 1.87 -14.80 13.93
N ASP A 106 1.12 -15.90 13.95
CA ASP A 106 1.56 -17.20 14.46
C ASP A 106 2.58 -17.89 13.53
N ARG A 107 3.81 -17.39 13.53
CA ARG A 107 4.91 -17.88 12.69
C ARG A 107 5.27 -19.34 12.98
N ASN A 108 5.12 -19.78 14.22
CA ASN A 108 5.50 -21.11 14.67
C ASN A 108 4.39 -22.15 14.50
N ARG A 109 3.17 -21.72 14.14
CA ARG A 109 1.96 -22.57 14.05
C ARG A 109 1.68 -23.29 15.37
N GLU A 110 1.87 -22.56 16.47
CA GLU A 110 1.62 -23.07 17.83
C GLU A 110 0.19 -22.78 18.30
N ASP A 111 -0.66 -22.21 17.42
CA ASP A 111 -2.03 -21.75 17.68
C ASP A 111 -2.11 -20.72 18.83
N ARG A 112 -1.00 -20.00 19.06
CA ARG A 112 -0.80 -19.05 20.16
C ARG A 112 0.05 -17.88 19.69
N ILE A 113 -0.29 -16.66 20.13
CA ILE A 113 0.47 -15.44 19.85
C ILE A 113 0.75 -14.66 21.13
N SER A 114 1.85 -13.92 21.21
CA SER A 114 2.13 -13.10 22.39
C SER A 114 1.24 -11.85 22.44
N CYS A 115 1.05 -11.27 23.62
CA CYS A 115 0.35 -9.98 23.75
C CYS A 115 1.06 -8.83 22.98
N LYS A 116 2.38 -8.91 22.77
CA LYS A 116 3.14 -7.93 21.97
C LYS A 116 2.76 -8.07 20.49
N ASP A 117 2.68 -9.29 20.01
CA ASP A 117 2.28 -9.57 18.63
C ASP A 117 0.82 -9.16 18.38
N LEU A 118 -0.07 -9.41 19.33
CA LEU A 118 -1.46 -8.94 19.29
C LEU A 118 -1.55 -7.40 19.23
N LYS A 119 -0.76 -6.68 20.03
CA LYS A 119 -0.69 -5.20 19.97
C LYS A 119 -0.27 -4.73 18.58
N ASN A 120 0.77 -5.34 18.03
CA ASN A 120 1.30 -4.99 16.70
C ASN A 120 0.28 -5.29 15.59
N MET A 121 -0.36 -6.46 15.65
CA MET A 121 -1.41 -6.87 14.72
C MET A 121 -2.60 -5.91 14.74
N LEU A 122 -3.08 -5.52 15.94
CA LEU A 122 -4.18 -4.56 16.07
C LEU A 122 -3.82 -3.20 15.44
N SER A 123 -2.59 -2.73 15.61
CA SER A 123 -2.09 -1.52 14.96
C SER A 123 -2.12 -1.62 13.43
N GLN A 124 -1.70 -2.78 12.88
CA GLN A 124 -1.72 -3.03 11.43
C GLN A 124 -3.14 -3.05 10.83
N VAL A 125 -4.16 -3.41 11.62
CA VAL A 125 -5.57 -3.36 11.22
C VAL A 125 -6.25 -2.05 11.64
N ASN A 126 -5.47 -0.99 11.87
CA ASN A 126 -5.92 0.37 12.21
C ASN A 126 -6.60 0.51 13.57
N TYR A 127 -6.31 -0.37 14.53
CA TYR A 127 -6.77 -0.23 15.92
C TYR A 127 -5.62 0.12 16.86
N ARG A 128 -5.64 1.34 17.42
CA ARG A 128 -4.62 1.78 18.37
C ARG A 128 -4.91 1.25 19.77
N VAL A 129 -4.11 0.29 20.21
CA VAL A 129 -4.13 -0.18 21.60
C VAL A 129 -3.57 0.92 22.52
N PRO A 130 -4.34 1.41 23.52
CA PRO A 130 -3.88 2.49 24.39
C PRO A 130 -2.63 2.15 25.22
N ASN A 131 -2.60 0.94 25.78
CA ASN A 131 -1.47 0.41 26.57
C ASN A 131 -1.63 -1.11 26.80
N MET A 132 -0.58 -1.77 27.29
CA MET A 132 -0.62 -3.22 27.58
C MET A 132 -1.59 -3.58 28.72
N ARG A 133 -1.87 -2.64 29.63
CA ARG A 133 -2.83 -2.85 30.73
C ARG A 133 -4.25 -3.03 30.19
N PHE A 134 -4.64 -2.25 29.18
CA PHE A 134 -5.93 -2.39 28.50
C PHE A 134 -6.14 -3.80 27.93
N LEU A 135 -5.12 -4.38 27.27
CA LEU A 135 -5.22 -5.74 26.74
C LEU A 135 -5.39 -6.77 27.86
N ARG A 136 -4.64 -6.62 28.97
CA ARG A 136 -4.76 -7.51 30.14
C ARG A 136 -6.13 -7.42 30.82
N GLU A 137 -6.71 -6.22 30.91
CA GLU A 137 -8.05 -6.02 31.48
C GLU A 137 -9.15 -6.64 30.59
N LYS A 138 -8.96 -6.63 29.26
CA LYS A 138 -9.92 -7.19 28.30
C LYS A 138 -9.78 -8.70 28.08
N LEU A 139 -8.68 -9.31 28.50
CA LEU A 139 -8.42 -10.75 28.42
C LEU A 139 -8.39 -11.33 29.86
N PRO A 140 -9.52 -11.79 30.44
CA PRO A 140 -9.58 -12.20 31.83
C PRO A 140 -8.68 -13.40 32.19
N ASP A 141 -8.17 -13.36 33.43
CA ASP A 141 -6.94 -13.96 33.98
C ASP A 141 -6.85 -15.50 34.14
N SER A 142 -7.87 -16.32 33.88
CA SER A 142 -7.82 -17.72 34.38
C SER A 142 -6.89 -18.66 33.60
N GLU A 143 -6.35 -18.27 32.44
CA GLU A 143 -5.48 -19.11 31.61
C GLU A 143 -4.24 -18.38 31.03
N LEU A 144 -3.96 -17.14 31.48
CA LEU A 144 -2.84 -16.30 31.04
C LEU A 144 -1.51 -16.58 31.77
N ARG A 145 -1.35 -17.76 32.38
CA ARG A 145 -0.13 -18.11 33.14
C ARG A 145 1.15 -18.11 32.29
N ASN A 146 1.04 -18.18 30.96
CA ASN A 146 2.18 -18.20 30.04
C ASN A 146 2.34 -16.92 29.19
N GLY A 147 1.42 -15.94 29.24
CA GLY A 147 1.52 -14.71 28.44
C GLY A 147 1.07 -14.80 26.98
N ASP A 148 0.50 -15.94 26.57
CA ASP A 148 0.08 -16.21 25.19
C ASP A 148 -1.45 -16.16 25.01
N VAL A 149 -1.89 -15.71 23.84
CA VAL A 149 -3.28 -15.54 23.42
C VAL A 149 -3.65 -16.59 22.38
N SER A 150 -4.71 -17.36 22.63
CA SER A 150 -5.25 -18.33 21.66
C SER A 150 -6.17 -17.68 20.63
N PHE A 151 -6.48 -18.38 19.53
CA PHE A 151 -7.43 -17.90 18.53
C PHE A 151 -8.82 -17.59 19.14
N SER A 152 -9.32 -18.42 20.05
CA SER A 152 -10.64 -18.20 20.67
C SER A 152 -10.65 -16.93 21.53
N GLN A 153 -9.57 -16.68 22.27
CA GLN A 153 -9.40 -15.46 23.06
C GLN A 153 -9.29 -14.22 22.17
N PHE A 154 -8.52 -14.31 21.08
CA PHE A 154 -8.42 -13.23 20.10
C PHE A 154 -9.78 -12.91 19.44
N ALA A 155 -10.52 -13.93 19.01
CA ALA A 155 -11.84 -13.74 18.40
C ALA A 155 -12.83 -13.11 19.39
N GLN A 156 -12.80 -13.51 20.66
CA GLN A 156 -13.63 -12.90 21.71
C GLN A 156 -13.23 -11.46 22.00
N LEU A 157 -11.93 -11.17 22.05
CA LEU A 157 -11.41 -9.81 22.19
C LEU A 157 -11.92 -8.92 21.05
N TYR A 158 -11.80 -9.37 19.79
CA TYR A 158 -12.30 -8.64 18.64
C TYR A 158 -13.79 -8.31 18.78
N ARG A 159 -14.64 -9.29 19.11
CA ARG A 159 -16.09 -9.07 19.29
C ARG A 159 -16.36 -8.03 20.38
N SER A 160 -15.67 -8.11 21.52
CA SER A 160 -15.80 -7.13 22.60
C SER A 160 -15.35 -5.73 22.17
N LEU A 161 -14.24 -5.61 21.45
CA LEU A 161 -13.72 -4.32 21.00
C LEU A 161 -14.66 -3.64 20.00
N MET A 162 -15.17 -4.40 19.02
CA MET A 162 -16.12 -3.89 18.04
C MET A 162 -17.42 -3.43 18.70
N PHE A 163 -17.97 -4.23 19.61
CA PHE A 163 -19.17 -3.85 20.35
C PHE A 163 -18.94 -2.62 21.23
N ASP A 164 -17.84 -2.56 21.98
CA ASP A 164 -17.54 -1.42 22.85
C ASP A 164 -17.30 -0.12 22.08
N ALA A 165 -16.72 -0.19 20.89
CA ALA A 165 -16.52 0.97 20.02
C ALA A 165 -17.86 1.53 19.52
N GLN A 166 -18.86 0.67 19.33
CA GLN A 166 -20.11 0.99 18.64
C GLN A 166 -21.33 1.11 19.58
N LYS A 167 -21.23 0.70 20.85
CA LYS A 167 -22.36 0.68 21.79
C LYS A 167 -23.00 2.05 22.07
N ASN A 168 -22.26 3.14 21.83
CA ASN A 168 -22.75 4.50 22.00
C ASN A 168 -23.54 5.00 20.78
N MET A 169 -23.62 4.23 19.70
CA MET A 169 -24.49 4.55 18.57
C MET A 169 -25.95 4.49 19.02
N GLU A 170 -26.69 5.58 18.80
CA GLU A 170 -28.12 5.62 19.11
C GLU A 170 -28.89 4.74 18.12
N ILE A 171 -29.10 3.48 18.49
CA ILE A 171 -29.97 2.54 17.79
C ILE A 171 -31.21 2.35 18.68
N PRO A 172 -32.34 3.05 18.40
CA PRO A 172 -33.51 3.05 19.27
C PRO A 172 -34.06 1.65 19.58
N PHE A 173 -33.92 0.71 18.64
CA PHE A 173 -34.28 -0.69 18.85
C PHE A 173 -33.41 -1.36 19.92
N LEU A 174 -32.08 -1.18 19.86
CA LEU A 174 -31.13 -1.77 20.80
C LEU A 174 -31.20 -1.15 22.19
N GLN A 175 -31.63 0.11 22.33
CA GLN A 175 -31.79 0.76 23.64
C GLN A 175 -32.65 -0.05 24.62
N ARG A 176 -33.60 -0.85 24.11
CA ARG A 176 -34.45 -1.75 24.92
C ARG A 176 -33.67 -2.92 25.55
N PHE A 177 -32.49 -3.22 25.04
CA PHE A 177 -31.65 -4.35 25.43
C PHE A 177 -30.35 -3.91 26.14
N ILE A 178 -29.91 -2.65 25.99
CA ILE A 178 -28.64 -2.14 26.58
C ILE A 178 -28.61 -2.34 28.10
N ASP A 179 -29.70 -2.08 28.81
CA ASP A 179 -29.78 -2.24 30.27
C ASP A 179 -29.87 -3.71 30.73
N ARG A 180 -29.93 -4.66 29.79
CA ARG A 180 -30.10 -6.11 30.03
C ARG A 180 -29.18 -6.91 29.10
N PRO A 181 -27.86 -6.97 29.38
CA PRO A 181 -26.87 -7.59 28.50
C PRO A 181 -27.14 -9.09 28.22
N ASP A 182 -27.76 -9.80 29.15
CA ASP A 182 -28.10 -11.22 29.00
C ASP A 182 -29.37 -11.46 28.14
N GLN A 183 -30.13 -10.39 27.83
CA GLN A 183 -31.35 -10.50 27.05
C GLN A 183 -31.03 -10.68 25.56
N ARG A 184 -31.52 -11.78 25.01
CA ARG A 184 -31.41 -12.13 23.59
C ARG A 184 -32.47 -11.39 22.78
N ILE A 185 -32.14 -11.06 21.54
CA ILE A 185 -33.08 -10.54 20.56
C ILE A 185 -33.73 -11.74 19.88
N SER A 186 -35.01 -11.96 20.17
CA SER A 186 -35.78 -13.10 19.65
C SER A 186 -36.14 -12.95 18.18
N LEU A 187 -36.67 -14.02 17.57
CA LEU A 187 -37.25 -14.00 16.23
C LEU A 187 -38.32 -12.90 16.08
N ASP A 188 -39.21 -12.77 17.07
CA ASP A 188 -40.29 -11.77 17.06
C ASP A 188 -39.77 -10.33 17.22
N ASP A 189 -38.73 -10.14 18.05
CA ASP A 189 -38.07 -8.83 18.19
C ASP A 189 -37.42 -8.42 16.87
N PHE A 190 -36.69 -9.34 16.23
CA PHE A 190 -36.02 -9.07 14.95
C PHE A 190 -37.03 -8.84 13.81
N LYS A 191 -38.12 -9.62 13.77
CA LYS A 191 -39.24 -9.37 12.85
C LYS A 191 -39.81 -7.97 13.03
N SER A 192 -40.06 -7.56 14.27
CA SER A 192 -40.59 -6.22 14.56
C SER A 192 -39.63 -5.14 14.09
N PHE A 193 -38.32 -5.33 14.29
CA PHE A 193 -37.31 -4.44 13.76
C PHE A 193 -37.33 -4.35 12.22
N LEU A 194 -37.40 -5.49 11.52
CA LEU A 194 -37.46 -5.52 10.04
C LEU A 194 -38.71 -4.81 9.51
N LEU A 195 -39.88 -4.99 10.12
CA LEU A 195 -41.13 -4.34 9.69
C LEU A 195 -41.17 -2.86 10.05
N ASP A 196 -40.85 -2.51 11.30
CA ASP A 196 -41.07 -1.18 11.83
C ASP A 196 -39.93 -0.22 11.45
N SER A 197 -38.69 -0.72 11.44
CA SER A 197 -37.49 0.10 11.21
C SER A 197 -36.96 -0.04 9.78
N GLN A 198 -36.77 -1.27 9.29
CA GLN A 198 -36.20 -1.50 7.94
C GLN A 198 -37.23 -1.45 6.80
N LYS A 199 -38.53 -1.53 7.14
CA LYS A 199 -39.66 -1.56 6.18
C LYS A 199 -39.63 -2.77 5.23
N GLU A 200 -39.09 -3.88 5.69
CA GLU A 200 -38.94 -5.13 4.93
C GLU A 200 -40.23 -5.95 4.93
N LEU A 201 -41.10 -5.79 3.93
CA LEU A 201 -42.43 -6.43 3.90
C LEU A 201 -42.39 -7.97 3.87
N TRP A 202 -41.32 -8.56 3.35
CA TRP A 202 -41.16 -10.03 3.32
C TRP A 202 -41.06 -10.63 4.72
N SER A 203 -40.68 -9.83 5.72
CA SER A 203 -40.56 -10.26 7.12
C SER A 203 -41.91 -10.46 7.82
N THR A 204 -43.03 -10.16 7.15
CA THR A 204 -44.38 -10.53 7.65
C THR A 204 -44.54 -12.04 7.82
N ASP A 205 -43.82 -12.84 7.02
CA ASP A 205 -43.77 -14.30 7.08
C ASP A 205 -42.69 -14.77 8.07
N ASN A 206 -43.12 -15.39 9.18
CA ASN A 206 -42.21 -15.87 10.23
C ASN A 206 -41.19 -16.89 9.71
N ASN A 207 -41.57 -17.75 8.76
CA ASN A 207 -40.69 -18.79 8.25
C ASN A 207 -39.52 -18.17 7.48
N LYS A 208 -39.78 -17.11 6.72
CA LYS A 208 -38.72 -16.38 5.99
C LYS A 208 -37.75 -15.67 6.92
N VAL A 209 -38.25 -15.04 7.99
CA VAL A 209 -37.38 -14.40 8.99
C VAL A 209 -36.51 -15.45 9.70
N GLN A 210 -37.10 -16.59 10.03
CA GLN A 210 -36.39 -17.70 10.67
C GLN A 210 -35.29 -18.27 9.75
N GLU A 211 -35.62 -18.57 8.49
CA GLU A 211 -34.66 -19.02 7.47
C GLU A 211 -33.53 -18.01 7.26
N PHE A 212 -33.86 -16.71 7.21
CA PHE A 212 -32.88 -15.64 7.09
C PHE A 212 -31.89 -15.63 8.26
N MET A 213 -32.40 -15.66 9.50
CA MET A 213 -31.55 -15.64 10.70
C MET A 213 -30.65 -16.89 10.75
N PHE A 214 -31.16 -18.08 10.45
CA PHE A 214 -30.34 -19.29 10.38
C PHE A 214 -29.27 -19.20 9.28
N SER A 215 -29.62 -18.69 8.10
CA SER A 215 -28.70 -18.50 6.99
C SER A 215 -27.62 -17.46 7.29
N TYR A 216 -27.92 -16.44 8.09
CA TYR A 216 -26.95 -15.42 8.51
C TYR A 216 -26.01 -15.96 9.58
N LEU A 217 -26.54 -16.60 10.63
CA LEU A 217 -25.76 -17.09 11.76
C LEU A 217 -24.85 -18.26 11.38
N LYS A 218 -25.37 -19.23 10.62
CA LYS A 218 -24.67 -20.49 10.26
C LYS A 218 -23.82 -21.08 11.40
N ASP A 219 -24.36 -21.11 12.61
CA ASP A 219 -23.67 -21.68 13.77
C ASP A 219 -24.14 -23.13 13.97
N PRO A 220 -23.37 -24.14 13.53
CA PRO A 220 -23.74 -25.54 13.68
C PRO A 220 -23.71 -26.02 15.13
N LEU A 221 -23.12 -25.26 16.05
CA LEU A 221 -23.04 -25.61 17.48
C LEU A 221 -24.25 -25.11 18.28
N ARG A 222 -25.08 -24.24 17.71
CA ARG A 222 -26.36 -23.81 18.32
C ARG A 222 -27.45 -24.82 18.00
N GLU A 223 -27.64 -25.78 18.89
CA GLU A 223 -28.81 -26.67 18.87
C GLU A 223 -30.04 -25.94 19.44
N VAL A 224 -30.69 -25.11 18.62
CA VAL A 224 -31.86 -24.33 19.04
C VAL A 224 -33.00 -24.42 18.02
N GLU A 225 -34.24 -24.59 18.51
CA GLU A 225 -35.43 -24.66 17.65
C GLU A 225 -35.79 -23.28 17.04
N GLN A 226 -35.47 -22.19 17.76
CA GLN A 226 -35.70 -20.81 17.30
C GLN A 226 -34.41 -20.00 17.29
N PRO A 227 -34.12 -19.25 16.21
CA PRO A 227 -32.93 -18.42 16.13
C PRO A 227 -33.09 -17.16 16.98
N TYR A 228 -31.96 -16.64 17.45
CA TYR A 228 -31.87 -15.39 18.19
C TYR A 228 -30.53 -14.71 17.93
N PHE A 229 -30.46 -13.41 18.17
CA PHE A 229 -29.20 -12.67 18.18
C PHE A 229 -28.79 -12.30 19.60
N HIS A 230 -27.49 -12.43 19.87
CA HIS A 230 -26.85 -11.62 20.92
C HIS A 230 -26.72 -10.16 20.45
N GLN A 231 -26.50 -9.23 21.38
CA GLN A 231 -26.44 -7.80 21.05
C GLN A 231 -25.28 -7.47 20.10
N ASP A 232 -24.13 -8.10 20.28
CA ASP A 232 -22.97 -7.98 19.40
C ASP A 232 -23.24 -8.56 18.00
N GLU A 233 -24.01 -9.64 17.90
CA GLU A 233 -24.38 -10.24 16.63
C GLU A 233 -25.38 -9.38 15.85
N PHE A 234 -26.35 -8.80 16.54
CA PHE A 234 -27.26 -7.84 15.92
C PHE A 234 -26.52 -6.57 15.50
N MET A 235 -25.59 -6.07 16.32
CA MET A 235 -24.74 -4.94 15.92
C MET A 235 -23.92 -5.31 14.68
N THR A 236 -23.34 -6.52 14.64
CA THR A 236 -22.62 -7.02 13.45
C THR A 236 -23.55 -7.09 12.22
N TYR A 237 -24.80 -7.51 12.40
CA TYR A 237 -25.81 -7.54 11.35
C TYR A 237 -26.08 -6.14 10.77
N MET A 238 -26.15 -5.09 11.59
CA MET A 238 -26.39 -3.72 11.12
C MET A 238 -25.34 -3.24 10.10
N PHE A 239 -24.09 -3.71 10.24
CA PHE A 239 -22.95 -3.39 9.34
C PHE A 239 -22.71 -4.45 8.27
N SER A 240 -23.53 -5.50 8.23
CA SER A 240 -23.35 -6.64 7.34
C SER A 240 -23.82 -6.34 5.92
N LYS A 241 -23.32 -7.09 4.94
CA LYS A 241 -23.82 -7.00 3.55
C LYS A 241 -25.29 -7.44 3.43
N GLU A 242 -25.78 -8.24 4.37
CA GLU A 242 -27.16 -8.70 4.45
C GLU A 242 -28.11 -7.57 4.86
N ASN A 243 -27.60 -6.51 5.48
CA ASN A 243 -28.32 -5.27 5.79
C ASN A 243 -27.85 -4.09 4.92
N THR A 244 -27.51 -4.38 3.65
CA THR A 244 -27.04 -3.37 2.70
C THR A 244 -28.11 -2.32 2.40
N ILE A 245 -27.68 -1.07 2.20
CA ILE A 245 -28.56 0.01 1.71
C ILE A 245 -28.98 -0.22 0.24
N TRP A 246 -28.25 -1.06 -0.49
CA TRP A 246 -28.50 -1.34 -1.90
C TRP A 246 -29.58 -2.40 -2.09
N ASP A 247 -30.62 -2.07 -2.86
CA ASP A 247 -31.59 -3.06 -3.31
C ASP A 247 -30.99 -3.96 -4.39
N SER A 248 -30.57 -5.17 -4.00
CA SER A 248 -29.99 -6.17 -4.90
C SER A 248 -30.91 -6.62 -6.04
N SER A 249 -32.22 -6.32 -6.00
CA SER A 249 -33.10 -6.56 -7.15
C SER A 249 -32.68 -5.74 -8.39
N LEU A 250 -32.02 -4.60 -8.18
CA LEU A 250 -31.50 -3.72 -9.22
C LEU A 250 -30.21 -4.26 -9.87
N ASP A 251 -29.56 -5.27 -9.30
CA ASP A 251 -28.41 -5.94 -9.92
C ASP A 251 -28.83 -6.71 -11.18
N GLN A 252 -30.10 -7.13 -11.24
CA GLN A 252 -30.64 -7.86 -12.38
C GLN A 252 -31.14 -6.88 -13.44
N VAL A 253 -30.72 -7.15 -14.68
CA VAL A 253 -31.18 -6.35 -15.80
C VAL A 253 -32.65 -6.64 -16.08
N CYS A 254 -33.51 -5.63 -15.97
CA CYS A 254 -34.91 -5.69 -16.40
C CYS A 254 -34.99 -5.69 -17.95
N PRO A 255 -35.32 -6.82 -18.61
CA PRO A 255 -35.28 -6.89 -20.08
C PRO A 255 -36.30 -5.96 -20.74
N GLU A 256 -37.36 -5.62 -20.03
CA GLU A 256 -38.46 -4.79 -20.52
C GLU A 256 -38.00 -3.34 -20.75
N ASN A 257 -37.10 -2.87 -19.89
CA ASN A 257 -36.49 -1.55 -19.99
C ASN A 257 -35.40 -1.47 -21.05
N MET A 258 -35.10 -2.55 -21.79
CA MET A 258 -34.03 -2.64 -22.79
C MET A 258 -34.55 -2.58 -24.24
N ASN A 259 -35.76 -2.05 -24.43
CA ASN A 259 -36.46 -1.99 -25.72
C ASN A 259 -36.53 -0.59 -26.36
N ASN A 260 -36.08 0.47 -25.67
CA ASN A 260 -36.05 1.81 -26.26
C ASN A 260 -34.91 1.93 -27.28
N PRO A 261 -34.90 2.96 -28.15
CA PRO A 261 -33.77 3.25 -29.02
C PRO A 261 -32.47 3.42 -28.25
N LEU A 262 -31.34 2.99 -28.83
CA LEU A 262 -30.02 3.05 -28.17
C LEU A 262 -29.63 4.45 -27.68
N SER A 263 -30.13 5.51 -28.33
CA SER A 263 -29.93 6.91 -27.95
C SER A 263 -30.55 7.31 -26.60
N HIS A 264 -31.41 6.47 -26.00
CA HIS A 264 -32.05 6.75 -24.72
C HIS A 264 -31.28 6.19 -23.52
N TYR A 265 -30.14 5.52 -23.73
CA TYR A 265 -29.38 4.85 -22.68
C TYR A 265 -28.05 5.56 -22.43
N TRP A 266 -27.65 5.59 -21.17
CA TRP A 266 -26.25 5.79 -20.81
C TRP A 266 -25.50 4.47 -20.99
N ILE A 267 -24.46 4.48 -21.83
CA ILE A 267 -23.75 3.26 -22.23
C ILE A 267 -22.40 3.24 -21.52
N SER A 268 -22.24 2.31 -20.59
CA SER A 268 -20.94 1.94 -20.06
C SER A 268 -20.20 1.04 -21.06
N SER A 269 -18.89 1.25 -21.22
CA SER A 269 -18.10 0.63 -22.30
C SER A 269 -17.63 -0.81 -22.01
N SER A 270 -18.26 -1.56 -21.08
CA SER A 270 -17.62 -2.77 -20.51
C SER A 270 -18.46 -4.04 -20.29
N HIS A 271 -19.74 -4.12 -20.72
CA HIS A 271 -20.56 -5.32 -20.46
C HIS A 271 -20.84 -6.17 -21.71
N ASN A 272 -20.70 -7.51 -21.59
CA ASN A 272 -20.68 -8.43 -22.74
C ASN A 272 -22.07 -8.98 -23.16
N THR A 273 -23.15 -8.68 -22.41
CA THR A 273 -24.51 -9.16 -22.74
C THR A 273 -25.21 -8.28 -23.80
N PHE A 274 -24.94 -6.99 -23.76
CA PHE A 274 -25.51 -5.96 -24.63
C PHE A 274 -24.51 -5.58 -25.74
N PRO A 275 -24.91 -4.78 -26.75
CA PRO A 275 -23.98 -4.44 -27.83
C PRO A 275 -22.68 -3.82 -27.31
N VAL A 276 -21.56 -4.25 -27.90
CA VAL A 276 -20.25 -3.62 -27.71
C VAL A 276 -19.97 -2.73 -28.91
N ILE A 277 -19.59 -1.47 -28.67
CA ILE A 277 -19.22 -0.53 -29.73
C ILE A 277 -17.71 -0.37 -29.73
N LEU A 278 -17.07 -0.77 -30.83
CA LEU A 278 -15.64 -0.53 -31.07
C LEU A 278 -15.50 0.83 -31.78
N SER A 279 -15.10 1.84 -31.02
CA SER A 279 -14.74 3.16 -31.58
C SER A 279 -13.31 3.10 -32.10
N ILE A 280 -13.17 3.08 -33.43
CA ILE A 280 -11.87 2.93 -34.08
C ILE A 280 -11.33 4.31 -34.46
N GLU A 281 -10.13 4.60 -33.96
CA GLU A 281 -9.28 5.67 -34.46
C GLU A 281 -8.24 5.05 -35.40
N ASP A 282 -8.40 5.27 -36.71
CA ASP A 282 -7.65 4.54 -37.74
C ASP A 282 -6.58 5.41 -38.40
N HIS A 283 -5.33 4.99 -38.25
CA HIS A 283 -4.12 5.56 -38.88
C HIS A 283 -3.45 4.57 -39.84
N CYS A 284 -4.14 3.49 -40.21
CA CYS A 284 -3.60 2.40 -41.02
C CYS A 284 -3.62 2.74 -42.52
N SER A 285 -2.67 2.15 -43.27
CA SER A 285 -2.73 2.14 -44.73
C SER A 285 -3.94 1.36 -45.24
N ILE A 286 -4.40 1.63 -46.47
CA ILE A 286 -5.56 0.93 -47.09
C ILE A 286 -5.40 -0.60 -47.07
N VAL A 287 -4.18 -1.10 -47.26
CA VAL A 287 -3.90 -2.55 -47.23
C VAL A 287 -4.15 -3.12 -45.83
N GLN A 288 -3.67 -2.43 -44.79
CA GLN A 288 -3.90 -2.81 -43.40
C GLN A 288 -5.38 -2.66 -43.01
N GLN A 289 -6.09 -1.64 -43.50
CA GLN A 289 -7.53 -1.51 -43.29
C GLN A 289 -8.31 -2.68 -43.89
N ARG A 290 -7.94 -3.15 -45.09
CA ARG A 290 -8.51 -4.38 -45.68
C ARG A 290 -8.23 -5.61 -44.83
N ASN A 291 -7.02 -5.73 -44.30
CA ASN A 291 -6.66 -6.82 -43.39
C ASN A 291 -7.47 -6.76 -42.09
N MET A 292 -7.62 -5.57 -41.51
CA MET A 292 -8.43 -5.32 -40.32
C MET A 292 -9.89 -5.71 -40.57
N ALA A 293 -10.49 -5.30 -41.70
CA ALA A 293 -11.87 -5.65 -42.03
C ALA A 293 -12.05 -7.17 -42.23
N THR A 294 -11.10 -7.82 -42.89
CA THR A 294 -11.09 -9.29 -43.03
C THR A 294 -10.95 -9.98 -41.67
N CYS A 295 -10.10 -9.45 -40.80
CA CYS A 295 -9.90 -9.96 -39.45
C CYS A 295 -11.17 -9.82 -38.60
N PHE A 296 -11.83 -8.65 -38.60
CA PHE A 296 -13.10 -8.47 -37.90
C PHE A 296 -14.15 -9.48 -38.36
N LYS A 297 -14.31 -9.67 -39.67
CA LYS A 297 -15.25 -10.68 -40.20
C LYS A 297 -14.89 -12.10 -39.76
N LYS A 298 -13.60 -12.45 -39.79
CA LYS A 298 -13.13 -13.78 -39.41
C LYS A 298 -13.25 -14.06 -37.91
N VAL A 299 -12.86 -13.11 -37.07
CA VAL A 299 -12.74 -13.28 -35.61
C VAL A 299 -14.09 -13.07 -34.93
N PHE A 300 -14.82 -12.01 -35.27
CA PHE A 300 -16.11 -11.73 -34.64
C PHE A 300 -17.27 -12.51 -35.27
N GLY A 301 -17.13 -12.95 -36.52
CA GLY A 301 -18.14 -13.76 -37.20
C GLY A 301 -19.53 -13.14 -37.10
N ASP A 302 -20.51 -13.93 -36.62
CA ASP A 302 -21.90 -13.51 -36.48
C ASP A 302 -22.14 -12.43 -35.42
N MET A 303 -21.19 -12.22 -34.51
CA MET A 303 -21.27 -11.11 -33.56
C MET A 303 -21.10 -9.77 -34.27
N LEU A 304 -20.38 -9.69 -35.39
CA LEU A 304 -20.20 -8.44 -36.12
C LEU A 304 -21.50 -7.99 -36.80
N LEU A 305 -21.98 -6.80 -36.48
CA LEU A 305 -23.13 -6.21 -37.17
C LEU A 305 -22.69 -5.66 -38.53
N THR A 306 -23.07 -6.37 -39.60
CA THR A 306 -22.70 -6.01 -40.99
C THR A 306 -23.86 -5.45 -41.81
N LYS A 307 -25.09 -5.52 -41.31
CA LYS A 307 -26.31 -5.04 -41.96
C LYS A 307 -27.17 -4.26 -40.96
N PRO A 308 -27.96 -3.27 -41.42
CA PRO A 308 -28.97 -2.63 -40.58
C PRO A 308 -29.94 -3.66 -40.01
N VAL A 309 -30.40 -3.46 -38.77
CA VAL A 309 -31.38 -4.34 -38.11
C VAL A 309 -32.74 -4.22 -38.80
N ASP A 310 -33.17 -2.99 -39.07
CA ASP A 310 -34.33 -2.66 -39.87
C ASP A 310 -34.00 -1.43 -40.72
N ILE A 311 -34.22 -1.52 -42.03
CA ILE A 311 -33.90 -0.46 -43.00
C ILE A 311 -35.02 0.61 -43.01
N ALA A 312 -36.24 0.25 -42.59
CA ALA A 312 -37.38 1.15 -42.58
C ALA A 312 -37.54 1.91 -41.25
N ALA A 313 -36.73 1.59 -40.24
CA ALA A 313 -36.80 2.23 -38.93
C ALA A 313 -36.39 3.71 -38.99
N ASP A 314 -37.06 4.54 -38.20
CA ASP A 314 -36.83 5.98 -38.04
C ASP A 314 -35.89 6.31 -36.86
N GLY A 315 -35.39 5.29 -36.15
CA GLY A 315 -34.50 5.43 -35.00
C GLY A 315 -33.48 4.29 -34.87
N LEU A 316 -32.55 4.44 -33.92
CA LEU A 316 -31.57 3.39 -33.61
C LEU A 316 -32.26 2.15 -33.01
N PRO A 317 -31.77 0.93 -33.30
CA PRO A 317 -32.28 -0.29 -32.70
C PRO A 317 -32.05 -0.30 -31.17
N SER A 318 -32.84 -1.10 -30.46
CA SER A 318 -32.73 -1.24 -29.01
C SER A 318 -31.57 -2.14 -28.57
N PRO A 319 -31.10 -2.02 -27.31
CA PRO A 319 -30.13 -2.96 -26.75
C PRO A 319 -30.56 -4.43 -26.88
N ASN A 320 -31.86 -4.73 -26.72
CA ASN A 320 -32.39 -6.08 -26.90
C ASN A 320 -32.24 -6.61 -28.34
N GLN A 321 -32.48 -5.76 -29.35
CA GLN A 321 -32.31 -6.13 -30.76
C GLN A 321 -30.83 -6.37 -31.13
N LEU A 322 -29.91 -5.78 -30.38
CA LEU A 322 -28.47 -5.85 -30.61
C LEU A 322 -27.72 -6.75 -29.63
N LYS A 323 -28.40 -7.64 -28.90
CA LYS A 323 -27.75 -8.58 -27.98
C LYS A 323 -26.64 -9.38 -28.68
N LYS A 324 -25.48 -9.48 -28.02
CA LYS A 324 -24.27 -10.16 -28.53
C LYS A 324 -23.74 -9.62 -29.86
N LYS A 325 -24.08 -8.37 -30.22
CA LYS A 325 -23.54 -7.71 -31.43
C LYS A 325 -22.36 -6.80 -31.10
N ILE A 326 -21.42 -6.74 -32.02
CA ILE A 326 -20.28 -5.84 -32.03
C ILE A 326 -20.52 -4.84 -33.17
N LEU A 327 -20.56 -3.56 -32.82
CA LEU A 327 -20.75 -2.45 -33.75
C LEU A 327 -19.41 -1.77 -33.99
N ILE A 328 -19.14 -1.39 -35.23
CA ILE A 328 -17.93 -0.65 -35.60
C ILE A 328 -18.32 0.81 -35.80
N LYS A 329 -17.75 1.70 -34.98
CA LYS A 329 -17.81 3.15 -35.19
C LYS A 329 -16.51 3.57 -35.86
N HIS A 330 -16.60 3.88 -37.15
CA HIS A 330 -15.49 4.30 -38.00
C HIS A 330 -15.96 5.34 -39.03
N LYS A 331 -15.05 6.16 -39.57
CA LYS A 331 -15.33 7.08 -40.68
C LYS A 331 -15.89 6.29 -41.88
N LYS A 332 -16.99 6.77 -42.48
CA LYS A 332 -17.67 6.12 -43.61
C LYS A 332 -17.50 6.97 -44.87
N LEU A 333 -17.13 6.33 -45.99
CA LEU A 333 -17.06 6.98 -47.30
C LEU A 333 -18.46 7.39 -47.78
N ALA A 334 -18.55 8.51 -48.50
CA ALA A 334 -19.78 8.94 -49.15
C ALA A 334 -20.16 7.98 -50.29
N GLU A 335 -21.45 7.68 -50.46
CA GLU A 335 -21.91 6.78 -51.52
C GLU A 335 -21.52 7.32 -52.91
N GLY A 336 -20.86 6.48 -53.72
CA GLY A 336 -20.48 6.82 -55.09
C GLY A 336 -19.14 7.55 -55.25
N SER A 337 -18.39 7.81 -54.18
CA SER A 337 -17.03 8.37 -54.29
C SER A 337 -16.06 7.34 -54.88
N ALA A 338 -15.45 7.67 -56.01
CA ALA A 338 -14.32 6.93 -56.57
C ALA A 338 -13.08 7.15 -55.71
N TYR A 339 -12.18 6.17 -55.70
CA TYR A 339 -10.96 6.09 -54.90
C TYR A 339 -10.07 7.33 -55.05
N GLU A 340 -10.29 8.37 -54.24
CA GLU A 340 -9.36 9.47 -54.06
C GLU A 340 -8.76 9.38 -52.66
N GLU A 341 -7.43 9.39 -52.60
CA GLU A 341 -6.68 9.51 -51.36
C GLU A 341 -7.12 10.78 -50.63
N VAL A 342 -7.75 10.63 -49.47
CA VAL A 342 -8.08 11.76 -48.62
C VAL A 342 -6.76 12.33 -48.10
N SER A 343 -6.41 13.53 -48.55
CA SER A 343 -5.33 14.34 -48.00
C SER A 343 -5.46 14.42 -46.48
N THR A 344 -4.40 14.09 -45.76
CA THR A 344 -4.26 14.06 -44.29
C THR A 344 -4.41 15.42 -43.60
N SER A 345 -4.88 16.45 -44.30
CA SER A 345 -4.93 17.83 -43.84
C SER A 345 -6.28 18.21 -43.21
N THR A 346 -6.68 17.51 -42.15
CA THR A 346 -7.56 18.13 -41.14
C THR A 346 -6.66 18.68 -40.05
N PRO A 347 -6.66 20.00 -39.77
CA PRO A 347 -5.86 20.57 -38.71
C PRO A 347 -6.49 20.16 -37.38
N TYR A 348 -6.08 19.01 -36.86
CA TYR A 348 -6.27 18.68 -35.47
C TYR A 348 -5.36 19.60 -34.64
N SER A 349 -5.82 19.94 -33.44
CA SER A 349 -5.11 20.82 -32.50
C SER A 349 -3.62 20.45 -32.38
N GLU A 350 -2.70 21.44 -32.43
CA GLU A 350 -1.26 21.23 -32.16
C GLU A 350 -0.99 20.68 -30.75
N ASN A 351 -2.02 20.63 -29.89
CA ASN A 351 -1.93 20.22 -28.49
C ASN A 351 -2.09 18.70 -28.27
N ASP A 352 -2.14 17.89 -29.33
CA ASP A 352 -2.26 16.43 -29.24
C ASP A 352 -0.94 15.74 -29.66
N ILE A 353 -0.52 14.71 -28.91
CA ILE A 353 0.71 13.93 -29.16
C ILE A 353 0.68 13.33 -30.58
N SER A 354 -0.52 13.05 -31.11
CA SER A 354 -0.73 12.58 -32.48
C SER A 354 -0.17 13.50 -33.56
N ASN A 355 -0.04 14.80 -33.28
CA ASN A 355 0.55 15.82 -34.18
C ASN A 355 2.01 16.16 -33.83
N SER A 356 2.65 15.42 -32.92
CA SER A 356 4.05 15.65 -32.57
C SER A 356 5.00 15.22 -33.68
N ILE A 357 6.10 15.95 -33.86
CA ILE A 357 7.18 15.60 -34.79
C ILE A 357 7.93 14.37 -34.27
N LYS A 358 8.15 14.33 -32.96
CA LYS A 358 8.80 13.20 -32.28
C LYS A 358 8.35 13.15 -30.82
N ASN A 359 8.14 11.95 -30.33
CA ASN A 359 7.85 11.66 -28.95
C ASN A 359 8.67 10.45 -28.48
N GLY A 360 8.95 10.38 -27.18
CA GLY A 360 9.71 9.26 -26.61
C GLY A 360 10.20 9.55 -25.20
N ILE A 361 10.94 8.60 -24.63
CA ILE A 361 11.59 8.78 -23.33
C ILE A 361 13.03 9.21 -23.58
N LEU A 362 13.44 10.31 -22.94
CA LEU A 362 14.85 10.71 -22.81
C LEU A 362 15.19 10.86 -21.33
N TYR A 363 16.49 10.84 -21.03
CA TYR A 363 16.98 10.94 -19.66
C TYR A 363 17.49 12.36 -19.39
N LEU A 364 17.15 12.90 -18.23
CA LEU A 364 17.75 14.12 -17.69
C LEU A 364 18.59 13.75 -16.48
N GLU A 365 19.83 14.27 -16.44
CA GLU A 365 20.69 14.16 -15.27
C GLU A 365 20.10 15.02 -14.14
N ASP A 366 19.90 14.43 -12.96
CA ASP A 366 19.52 15.19 -11.78
C ASP A 366 20.75 15.90 -11.21
N PRO A 367 20.69 17.23 -11.01
CA PRO A 367 21.85 18.02 -10.59
C PRO A 367 22.28 17.78 -9.14
N ILE A 368 21.53 16.98 -8.35
CA ILE A 368 21.82 16.72 -6.93
C ILE A 368 22.60 15.43 -6.76
N ASN A 369 22.06 14.32 -7.29
CA ASN A 369 22.69 13.00 -7.14
C ASN A 369 23.44 12.55 -8.38
N HIS A 370 23.39 13.32 -9.48
CA HIS A 370 24.04 13.01 -10.76
C HIS A 370 23.57 11.69 -11.40
N GLU A 371 22.37 11.24 -11.05
CA GLU A 371 21.72 10.09 -11.69
C GLU A 371 20.86 10.54 -12.88
N TRP A 372 20.66 9.63 -13.84
CA TRP A 372 19.88 9.89 -15.05
C TRP A 372 18.46 9.35 -14.89
N TYR A 373 17.46 10.24 -14.95
CA TYR A 373 16.05 9.87 -14.78
C TYR A 373 15.25 9.99 -16.09
N PRO A 374 14.33 9.06 -16.37
CA PRO A 374 13.55 9.10 -17.60
C PRO A 374 12.38 10.09 -17.51
N HIS A 375 12.20 10.85 -18.59
CA HIS A 375 11.10 11.79 -18.79
C HIS A 375 10.48 11.57 -20.18
N PHE A 376 9.17 11.81 -20.32
CA PHE A 376 8.56 11.89 -21.64
C PHE A 376 8.93 13.21 -22.29
N PHE A 377 9.42 13.15 -23.51
CA PHE A 377 9.70 14.29 -24.37
C PHE A 377 8.74 14.29 -25.56
N VAL A 378 8.21 15.47 -25.90
CA VAL A 378 7.35 15.71 -27.07
C VAL A 378 7.90 16.93 -27.82
N LEU A 379 8.38 16.70 -29.04
CA LEU A 379 8.81 17.74 -29.97
C LEU A 379 7.65 18.10 -30.90
N THR A 380 7.30 19.38 -30.96
CA THR A 380 6.36 19.97 -31.92
C THR A 380 7.10 20.84 -32.93
N SER A 381 6.35 21.50 -33.83
CA SER A 381 6.85 22.47 -34.79
C SER A 381 7.64 23.63 -34.16
N SER A 382 7.34 23.97 -32.90
CA SER A 382 7.87 25.16 -32.23
C SER A 382 8.54 24.87 -30.88
N LYS A 383 8.18 23.78 -30.18
CA LYS A 383 8.60 23.56 -28.79
C LYS A 383 8.98 22.11 -28.51
N ILE A 384 9.83 21.92 -27.51
CA ILE A 384 10.05 20.65 -26.81
C ILE A 384 9.36 20.73 -25.47
N TYR A 385 8.40 19.84 -25.22
CA TYR A 385 7.78 19.64 -23.91
C TYR A 385 8.41 18.44 -23.23
N TYR A 386 8.65 18.53 -21.93
CA TYR A 386 9.12 17.37 -21.14
C TYR A 386 8.33 17.21 -19.84
N SER A 387 8.10 15.96 -19.46
CA SER A 387 7.28 15.63 -18.30
C SER A 387 8.05 15.74 -16.98
N GLU A 388 7.32 15.66 -15.86
CA GLU A 388 7.91 15.25 -14.59
C GLU A 388 8.55 13.85 -14.74
N GLU A 389 9.34 13.44 -13.77
CA GLU A 389 9.99 12.13 -13.82
C GLU A 389 8.96 11.01 -13.97
N THR A 390 9.24 10.11 -14.90
CA THR A 390 8.44 8.91 -15.11
C THR A 390 9.12 7.76 -14.37
N SER A 391 8.38 6.99 -13.57
CA SER A 391 8.93 5.73 -13.07
C SER A 391 9.03 4.75 -14.25
N SER A 392 10.22 4.23 -14.53
CA SER A 392 10.42 3.17 -15.53
C SER A 392 9.68 1.88 -15.18
N ASN A 393 9.11 1.76 -13.97
CA ASN A 393 8.43 0.57 -13.49
C ASN A 393 6.90 0.73 -13.50
N GLN A 394 6.30 0.66 -14.69
CA GLN A 394 4.96 0.09 -14.81
C GLN A 394 5.06 -1.26 -15.52
N GLY A 395 5.70 -2.24 -14.86
CA GLY A 395 5.68 -3.62 -15.37
C GLY A 395 6.70 -4.61 -14.82
N ASN A 396 7.66 -4.23 -13.97
CA ASN A 396 8.74 -5.16 -13.59
C ASN A 396 9.30 -4.94 -12.17
N ASP A 397 8.44 -4.61 -11.19
CA ASP A 397 8.83 -4.50 -9.77
C ASP A 397 9.23 -5.85 -9.10
N GLU A 398 9.36 -6.93 -9.86
CA GLU A 398 9.82 -8.23 -9.33
C GLU A 398 11.29 -8.55 -9.67
N GLU A 399 11.99 -7.72 -10.45
CA GLU A 399 13.34 -8.07 -10.95
C GLU A 399 14.51 -7.33 -10.27
N GLU A 400 14.27 -6.35 -9.38
CA GLU A 400 15.35 -5.60 -8.70
C GLU A 400 15.85 -6.20 -7.37
N GLU A 401 15.28 -7.31 -6.87
CA GLU A 401 15.84 -8.02 -5.70
C GLU A 401 17.03 -8.96 -6.03
N HIS A 402 17.42 -9.06 -7.30
CA HIS A 402 18.44 -10.02 -7.74
C HIS A 402 19.67 -9.35 -8.33
N ARG A 403 20.32 -8.44 -7.59
CA ARG A 403 21.69 -8.01 -7.93
C ARG A 403 22.49 -7.33 -6.80
N GLU A 404 22.41 -7.82 -5.57
CA GLU A 404 23.46 -7.56 -4.58
C GLU A 404 24.10 -8.87 -4.14
N THR A 405 25.08 -9.32 -4.90
CA THR A 405 26.06 -10.30 -4.40
C THR A 405 27.16 -9.49 -3.71
N SER A 406 26.90 -9.04 -2.49
CA SER A 406 27.95 -8.43 -1.66
C SER A 406 28.94 -9.52 -1.22
N ASN A 407 30.24 -9.19 -1.24
CA ASN A 407 31.30 -10.08 -0.79
C ASN A 407 31.00 -10.59 0.63
N GLY A 408 31.01 -11.92 0.83
CA GLY A 408 30.60 -12.59 2.07
C GLY A 408 31.44 -12.30 3.34
N MET A 409 32.32 -11.30 3.32
CA MET A 409 33.18 -10.93 4.44
C MET A 409 32.47 -10.06 5.50
N ASP A 410 31.44 -9.29 5.12
CA ASP A 410 30.82 -8.25 5.96
C ASP A 410 29.33 -8.49 6.29
N GLN A 411 28.90 -9.76 6.27
CA GLN A 411 27.49 -10.14 6.55
C GLN A 411 26.97 -9.69 7.93
N HIS A 412 27.86 -9.44 8.89
CA HIS A 412 27.48 -9.04 10.24
C HIS A 412 27.21 -7.53 10.39
N VAL A 413 27.65 -6.69 9.45
CA VAL A 413 27.51 -5.22 9.55
C VAL A 413 26.05 -4.78 9.43
N THR A 414 25.23 -5.54 8.71
CA THR A 414 23.79 -5.30 8.52
C THR A 414 22.93 -5.83 9.67
N GLU A 415 23.53 -6.53 10.64
CA GLU A 415 22.79 -7.24 11.68
C GLU A 415 22.43 -6.34 12.87
N LYS A 416 21.19 -6.48 13.38
CA LYS A 416 20.69 -5.69 14.51
C LYS A 416 21.57 -5.82 15.77
N TRP A 417 22.17 -6.99 15.99
CA TRP A 417 23.02 -7.25 17.17
C TRP A 417 24.44 -6.68 17.06
N PHE A 418 24.90 -6.22 15.89
CA PHE A 418 26.26 -5.72 15.73
C PHE A 418 26.32 -4.20 15.83
N HIS A 419 26.85 -3.66 16.92
CA HIS A 419 26.86 -2.23 17.23
C HIS A 419 28.16 -1.53 16.80
N GLY A 420 29.05 -2.24 16.10
CA GLY A 420 30.35 -1.72 15.68
C GLY A 420 31.17 -1.14 16.84
N LYS A 421 31.85 -0.03 16.59
CA LYS A 421 32.65 0.66 17.61
C LYS A 421 31.77 1.55 18.50
N LEU A 422 31.61 1.16 19.76
CA LEU A 422 30.90 1.96 20.76
C LEU A 422 31.84 2.96 21.44
N GLY A 423 31.65 4.26 21.19
CA GLY A 423 32.37 5.35 21.86
C GLY A 423 33.78 5.63 21.32
N ALA A 424 34.36 6.74 21.80
CA ALA A 424 35.71 7.19 21.42
C ALA A 424 36.71 6.95 22.57
N GLY A 425 37.04 5.69 22.88
CA GLY A 425 38.04 5.41 23.93
C GLY A 425 37.87 4.06 24.64
N ARG A 426 37.80 4.09 25.98
CA ARG A 426 37.57 2.92 26.87
C ARG A 426 36.13 2.85 27.40
N ASP A 427 35.22 3.60 26.80
CA ASP A 427 33.86 3.82 27.31
C ASP A 427 32.83 2.87 26.68
N GLY A 428 33.19 2.14 25.62
CA GLY A 428 32.33 1.21 24.90
C GLY A 428 31.81 0.08 25.76
N ARG A 429 32.55 -0.36 26.78
CA ARG A 429 32.03 -1.28 27.79
C ARG A 429 30.83 -0.69 28.56
N GLN A 430 30.94 0.56 28.99
CA GLN A 430 29.89 1.22 29.79
C GLN A 430 28.66 1.55 28.93
N ILE A 431 28.89 1.92 27.66
CA ILE A 431 27.82 2.13 26.68
C ILE A 431 27.08 0.81 26.41
N ALA A 432 27.81 -0.29 26.19
CA ALA A 432 27.21 -1.62 26.02
C ALA A 432 26.40 -2.06 27.25
N GLU A 433 26.93 -1.82 28.45
CA GLU A 433 26.23 -2.11 29.70
C GLU A 433 24.93 -1.31 29.83
N ARG A 434 24.96 -0.02 29.45
CA ARG A 434 23.77 0.85 29.46
C ARG A 434 22.72 0.40 28.45
N LEU A 435 23.09 0.26 27.18
CA LEU A 435 22.17 -0.11 26.10
C LEU A 435 21.45 -1.43 26.40
N LEU A 436 22.21 -2.43 26.84
CA LEU A 436 21.66 -3.75 27.16
C LEU A 436 20.81 -3.73 28.43
N SER A 437 21.20 -2.98 29.47
CA SER A 437 20.41 -2.85 30.70
C SER A 437 19.10 -2.11 30.46
N GLU A 438 19.14 -0.99 29.73
CA GLU A 438 17.95 -0.22 29.35
C GLU A 438 17.00 -1.08 28.52
N TYR A 439 17.50 -1.75 27.48
CA TYR A 439 16.69 -2.66 26.66
C TYR A 439 16.00 -3.74 27.52
N CYS A 440 16.76 -4.46 28.36
CA CYS A 440 16.20 -5.58 29.13
C CYS A 440 15.22 -5.11 30.21
N MET A 441 15.50 -3.97 30.86
CA MET A 441 14.62 -3.42 31.90
C MET A 441 13.32 -2.83 31.32
N GLU A 442 13.39 -2.17 30.17
CA GLU A 442 12.22 -1.53 29.54
C GLU A 442 11.30 -2.54 28.84
N THR A 443 11.88 -3.51 28.13
CA THR A 443 11.13 -4.47 27.31
C THR A 443 10.79 -5.77 28.06
N GLY A 444 11.43 -6.02 29.20
CA GLY A 444 11.33 -7.29 29.91
C GLY A 444 12.03 -8.44 29.19
N ALA A 445 13.09 -8.13 28.43
CA ALA A 445 13.80 -9.10 27.59
C ALA A 445 14.38 -10.28 28.40
N PRO A 446 14.40 -11.50 27.83
CA PRO A 446 14.88 -12.69 28.53
C PRO A 446 16.41 -12.68 28.74
N ASP A 447 16.87 -13.50 29.68
CA ASP A 447 18.29 -13.84 29.80
C ASP A 447 18.82 -14.37 28.45
N GLY A 448 20.05 -14.00 28.12
CA GLY A 448 20.67 -14.25 26.82
C GLY A 448 20.49 -13.13 25.79
N SER A 449 19.72 -12.08 26.10
CA SER A 449 19.61 -10.90 25.22
C SER A 449 20.99 -10.26 25.06
N PHE A 450 21.37 -9.85 23.85
CA PHE A 450 22.79 -9.59 23.56
C PHE A 450 23.07 -8.52 22.49
N LEU A 451 24.30 -8.03 22.50
CA LEU A 451 24.90 -7.22 21.44
C LEU A 451 26.38 -7.58 21.26
N VAL A 452 26.94 -7.26 20.10
CA VAL A 452 28.35 -7.42 19.76
C VAL A 452 28.92 -6.08 19.34
N ARG A 453 30.14 -5.78 19.79
CA ARG A 453 30.87 -4.55 19.48
C ARG A 453 32.33 -4.83 19.17
N ASP A 454 33.00 -3.88 18.56
CA ASP A 454 34.46 -3.92 18.41
C ASP A 454 35.13 -3.91 19.78
N SER A 455 36.21 -4.70 19.93
CA SER A 455 36.98 -4.74 21.16
C SER A 455 37.92 -3.54 21.24
N GLU A 456 37.72 -2.71 22.27
CA GLU A 456 38.58 -1.55 22.55
C GLU A 456 39.95 -1.98 23.10
N THR A 457 40.00 -3.13 23.77
CA THR A 457 41.21 -3.64 24.43
C THR A 457 42.08 -4.45 23.46
N PHE A 458 41.47 -5.17 22.53
CA PHE A 458 42.15 -6.10 21.63
C PHE A 458 41.80 -5.76 20.18
N VAL A 459 42.71 -5.04 19.52
CA VAL A 459 42.52 -4.59 18.13
C VAL A 459 42.27 -5.78 17.21
N GLY A 460 41.18 -5.73 16.45
CA GLY A 460 40.76 -6.78 15.51
C GLY A 460 39.81 -7.83 16.11
N ASP A 461 39.65 -7.86 17.44
CA ASP A 461 38.70 -8.72 18.12
C ASP A 461 37.37 -8.02 18.37
N TYR A 462 36.38 -8.80 18.84
CA TYR A 462 35.06 -8.31 19.20
C TYR A 462 34.73 -8.64 20.65
N THR A 463 33.71 -7.99 21.20
CA THR A 463 33.16 -8.28 22.53
C THR A 463 31.68 -8.55 22.42
N LEU A 464 31.26 -9.73 22.85
CA LEU A 464 29.87 -10.12 23.05
C LEU A 464 29.43 -9.68 24.45
N SER A 465 28.38 -8.87 24.53
CA SER A 465 27.75 -8.47 25.79
C SER A 465 26.35 -9.06 25.86
N PHE A 466 26.00 -9.77 26.95
CA PHE A 466 24.67 -10.39 27.10
C PHE A 466 24.11 -10.31 28.52
N TRP A 467 22.79 -10.33 28.62
CA TRP A 467 22.04 -10.19 29.87
C TRP A 467 21.93 -11.53 30.59
N ARG A 468 22.20 -11.53 31.91
CA ARG A 468 22.04 -12.71 32.75
C ARG A 468 21.71 -12.30 34.19
N SER A 469 20.58 -12.78 34.68
CA SER A 469 20.19 -12.66 36.09
C SER A 469 20.29 -11.23 36.62
N GLY A 470 19.84 -10.26 35.81
CA GLY A 470 19.84 -8.84 36.17
C GLY A 470 21.18 -8.11 36.00
N ARG A 471 22.17 -8.71 35.34
CA ARG A 471 23.49 -8.11 35.09
C ARG A 471 24.00 -8.39 33.68
N VAL A 472 24.82 -7.49 33.17
CA VAL A 472 25.51 -7.66 31.89
C VAL A 472 26.79 -8.47 32.06
N GLN A 473 26.98 -9.45 31.19
CA GLN A 473 28.19 -10.26 31.07
C GLN A 473 28.91 -9.91 29.77
N HIS A 474 30.24 -10.04 29.75
CA HIS A 474 31.07 -9.75 28.57
C HIS A 474 31.97 -10.94 28.24
N CYS A 475 31.94 -11.38 26.99
CA CYS A 475 32.83 -12.41 26.45
C CYS A 475 33.64 -11.84 25.28
N ARG A 476 34.95 -12.08 25.29
CA ARG A 476 35.82 -11.74 24.16
C ARG A 476 35.63 -12.74 23.04
N ILE A 477 35.36 -12.25 21.84
CA ILE A 477 35.38 -13.02 20.60
C ILE A 477 36.74 -12.78 19.95
N HIS A 478 37.52 -13.84 19.84
CA HIS A 478 38.84 -13.78 19.21
C HIS A 478 38.70 -13.82 17.70
N SER A 479 39.48 -12.99 17.01
CA SER A 479 39.65 -12.97 15.57
C SER A 479 41.09 -13.30 15.24
N ARG A 480 41.32 -14.40 14.52
CA ARG A 480 42.66 -14.78 14.03
C ARG A 480 42.65 -14.98 12.54
N GLN A 481 43.75 -14.67 11.85
CA GLN A 481 43.90 -15.06 10.45
C GLN A 481 44.53 -16.44 10.34
N GLU A 482 43.86 -17.34 9.61
CA GLU A 482 44.33 -18.68 9.32
C GLU A 482 44.23 -18.91 7.81
N ALA A 483 45.37 -19.18 7.17
CA ALA A 483 45.50 -19.37 5.72
C ALA A 483 44.87 -18.24 4.85
N GLY A 484 44.95 -16.99 5.32
CA GLY A 484 44.39 -15.82 4.61
C GLY A 484 42.89 -15.60 4.80
N SER A 485 42.22 -16.43 5.62
CA SER A 485 40.81 -16.26 6.01
C SER A 485 40.70 -15.91 7.50
N PRO A 486 39.83 -14.97 7.91
CA PRO A 486 39.57 -14.71 9.32
C PRO A 486 38.79 -15.87 9.93
N LYS A 487 39.12 -16.18 11.18
CA LYS A 487 38.52 -17.23 12.00
C LYS A 487 38.11 -16.63 13.34
N PHE A 488 36.88 -16.91 13.76
CA PHE A 488 36.25 -16.33 14.94
C PHE A 488 35.93 -17.41 15.97
N TYR A 489 36.20 -17.16 17.25
CA TYR A 489 35.91 -18.13 18.31
C TYR A 489 35.79 -17.50 19.71
N LEU A 490 34.96 -18.12 20.56
CA LEU A 490 34.89 -17.83 22.01
C LEU A 490 35.80 -18.79 22.81
N THR A 491 35.91 -20.04 22.35
CA THR A 491 36.77 -21.08 22.92
C THR A 491 37.57 -21.75 21.81
N ASP A 492 38.81 -22.16 22.08
CA ASP A 492 39.73 -22.68 21.03
C ASP A 492 39.22 -23.95 20.33
N ASN A 493 38.22 -24.63 20.90
CA ASN A 493 37.67 -25.89 20.39
C ASN A 493 36.62 -25.70 19.29
N LEU A 494 36.07 -24.49 19.12
CA LEU A 494 34.99 -24.23 18.17
C LEU A 494 35.24 -22.93 17.42
N VAL A 495 35.61 -23.06 16.14
CA VAL A 495 36.06 -21.97 15.28
C VAL A 495 35.11 -21.81 14.11
N PHE A 496 34.81 -20.55 13.77
CA PHE A 496 33.87 -20.18 12.73
C PHE A 496 34.52 -19.31 11.66
N ASP A 497 34.02 -19.39 10.44
CA ASP A 497 34.56 -18.64 9.29
C ASP A 497 34.12 -17.17 9.26
N THR A 498 32.99 -16.86 9.91
CA THR A 498 32.46 -15.50 9.99
C THR A 498 31.91 -15.22 11.39
N LEU A 499 31.93 -13.95 11.79
CA LEU A 499 31.29 -13.50 13.03
C LEU A 499 29.79 -13.83 13.06
N PHE A 500 29.12 -13.72 11.90
CA PHE A 500 27.72 -14.10 11.74
C PHE A 500 27.47 -15.59 12.05
N ALA A 501 28.30 -16.49 11.53
CA ALA A 501 28.18 -17.93 11.78
C ALA A 501 28.38 -18.28 13.27
N LEU A 502 29.31 -17.59 13.94
CA LEU A 502 29.54 -17.75 15.38
C LEU A 502 28.29 -17.37 16.19
N ILE A 503 27.70 -16.20 15.91
CA ILE A 503 26.53 -15.72 16.64
C ILE A 503 25.31 -16.61 16.38
N ASN A 504 25.04 -16.93 15.12
CA ASN A 504 23.92 -17.81 14.73
C ASN A 504 24.04 -19.19 15.41
N HIS A 505 25.25 -19.73 15.54
CA HIS A 505 25.48 -20.97 16.29
C HIS A 505 25.07 -20.84 17.76
N TYR A 506 25.52 -19.78 18.46
CA TYR A 506 25.24 -19.59 19.89
C TYR A 506 23.82 -19.12 20.20
N GLN A 507 23.05 -18.70 19.19
CA GLN A 507 21.60 -18.55 19.32
C GLN A 507 20.87 -19.90 19.40
N GLN A 508 21.44 -20.95 18.80
CA GLN A 508 20.86 -22.30 18.77
C GLN A 508 21.42 -23.20 19.88
N VAL A 509 22.71 -23.06 20.17
CA VAL A 509 23.49 -23.89 21.10
C VAL A 509 24.00 -23.04 22.26
N ALA A 510 23.88 -23.54 23.49
CA ALA A 510 24.31 -22.78 24.66
C ALA A 510 25.83 -22.62 24.69
N LEU A 511 26.31 -21.37 24.84
CA LEU A 511 27.70 -21.11 25.17
C LEU A 511 27.97 -21.59 26.59
N ARG A 512 29.07 -22.34 26.75
CA ARG A 512 29.48 -22.93 28.04
C ARG A 512 30.64 -22.13 28.62
N CYS A 513 30.39 -21.48 29.75
CA CYS A 513 31.43 -20.91 30.60
C CYS A 513 31.55 -21.75 31.88
N ASN A 514 32.68 -21.67 32.57
CA ASN A 514 32.96 -22.51 33.75
C ASN A 514 31.89 -22.41 34.87
N GLU A 515 31.08 -21.35 34.87
CA GLU A 515 30.06 -21.09 35.89
C GLU A 515 28.61 -21.10 35.36
N PHE A 516 28.39 -21.25 34.04
CA PHE A 516 27.05 -21.21 33.44
C PHE A 516 26.98 -21.68 31.99
N GLU A 517 25.76 -22.04 31.58
CA GLU A 517 25.40 -22.24 30.17
C GLU A 517 24.34 -21.20 29.77
N MET A 518 24.50 -20.56 28.61
CA MET A 518 23.55 -19.56 28.13
C MET A 518 23.38 -19.64 26.61
N LYS A 519 22.14 -19.63 26.12
CA LYS A 519 21.87 -19.40 24.70
C LYS A 519 21.71 -17.92 24.45
N LEU A 520 22.21 -17.41 23.33
CA LEU A 520 21.89 -16.06 22.89
C LEU A 520 20.42 -16.03 22.44
N THR A 521 19.67 -15.05 22.93
CA THR A 521 18.24 -14.94 22.66
C THR A 521 17.95 -13.73 21.78
N GLU A 522 17.47 -12.63 22.35
CA GLU A 522 17.05 -11.46 21.59
C GLU A 522 18.23 -10.49 21.29
N PRO A 523 18.41 -10.05 20.04
CA PRO A 523 19.40 -9.04 19.71
C PRO A 523 18.95 -7.65 20.19
N VAL A 524 19.82 -6.91 20.86
CA VAL A 524 19.56 -5.51 21.21
C VAL A 524 19.65 -4.65 19.95
N PRO A 525 18.61 -3.87 19.59
CA PRO A 525 18.62 -3.04 18.40
C PRO A 525 19.59 -1.86 18.49
N GLN A 526 20.07 -1.39 17.34
CA GLN A 526 20.95 -0.22 17.24
C GLN A 526 20.13 1.09 17.23
N THR A 527 19.79 1.63 18.39
CA THR A 527 19.00 2.87 18.48
C THR A 527 19.72 4.09 17.88
N ASN A 528 21.06 4.09 17.87
CA ASN A 528 21.89 5.20 17.41
C ASN A 528 22.51 5.00 16.01
N ALA A 529 22.09 3.99 15.24
CA ALA A 529 22.65 3.73 13.89
C ALA A 529 22.57 4.94 12.94
N HIS A 530 21.58 5.80 13.17
CA HIS A 530 21.37 7.05 12.45
C HIS A 530 22.55 8.03 12.57
N GLU A 531 23.38 7.95 13.61
CA GLU A 531 24.51 8.89 13.81
C GLU A 531 25.58 8.81 12.71
N SER A 532 25.65 7.68 12.01
CA SER A 532 26.58 7.47 10.88
C SER A 532 26.00 7.85 9.52
N LYS A 533 24.71 8.20 9.46
CA LYS A 533 24.01 8.43 8.19
C LYS A 533 24.23 9.87 7.71
N GLU A 534 24.45 10.03 6.41
CA GLU A 534 24.74 11.31 5.77
C GLU A 534 23.62 12.36 5.97
N TRP A 535 22.37 11.92 6.08
CA TRP A 535 21.24 12.82 6.34
C TRP A 535 21.11 13.27 7.80
N TYR A 536 21.89 12.74 8.74
CA TYR A 536 21.76 13.04 10.16
C TYR A 536 22.73 14.13 10.63
N HIS A 537 22.19 15.08 11.41
CA HIS A 537 22.92 16.20 11.96
C HIS A 537 22.70 16.30 13.48
N ALA A 538 23.72 15.94 14.25
CA ALA A 538 23.64 15.97 15.71
C ALA A 538 23.48 17.38 16.28
N ASN A 539 24.07 18.38 15.63
CA ASN A 539 24.13 19.77 16.11
C ASN A 539 23.71 20.76 15.01
N LEU A 540 22.43 20.74 14.61
CA LEU A 540 21.90 21.63 13.58
C LEU A 540 20.62 22.31 14.05
N SER A 541 20.61 23.64 14.02
CA SER A 541 19.44 24.44 14.36
C SER A 541 18.38 24.39 13.26
N ARG A 542 17.15 24.81 13.58
CA ARG A 542 16.09 24.95 12.59
C ARG A 542 16.49 25.90 11.45
N SER A 543 17.06 27.08 11.77
CA SER A 543 17.42 28.05 10.75
C SER A 543 18.60 27.59 9.90
N GLN A 544 19.55 26.85 10.48
CA GLN A 544 20.65 26.25 9.71
C GLN A 544 20.13 25.20 8.73
N ALA A 545 19.20 24.34 9.18
CA ALA A 545 18.52 23.39 8.30
C ALA A 545 17.76 24.08 7.16
N GLU A 546 17.04 25.16 7.48
CA GLU A 546 16.35 25.98 6.48
C GLU A 546 17.36 26.56 5.46
N ASN A 547 18.47 27.14 5.91
CA ASN A 547 19.53 27.67 5.03
C ASN A 547 20.15 26.61 4.12
N MET A 548 20.36 25.39 4.61
CA MET A 548 20.88 24.29 3.81
C MET A 548 19.87 23.87 2.72
N LEU A 549 18.60 23.71 3.08
CA LEU A 549 17.57 23.24 2.15
C LEU A 549 17.14 24.31 1.13
N MET A 550 17.25 25.60 1.46
CA MET A 550 16.99 26.70 0.51
C MET A 550 17.92 26.67 -0.70
N ARG A 551 19.14 26.13 -0.53
CA ARG A 551 20.15 25.99 -1.59
C ARG A 551 19.89 24.82 -2.53
N VAL A 552 18.88 23.99 -2.25
CA VAL A 552 18.59 22.78 -3.02
C VAL A 552 17.35 22.99 -3.89
N PRO A 553 17.44 22.99 -5.24
CA PRO A 553 16.35 23.37 -6.14
C PRO A 553 15.38 22.21 -6.47
N ARG A 554 15.22 21.23 -5.57
CA ARG A 554 14.34 20.07 -5.75
C ARG A 554 13.58 19.74 -4.48
N ASP A 555 12.31 19.42 -4.66
CA ASP A 555 11.50 18.80 -3.60
C ASP A 555 12.00 17.38 -3.31
N GLY A 556 11.78 16.90 -2.08
CA GLY A 556 12.31 15.63 -1.59
C GLY A 556 13.71 15.74 -0.98
N ALA A 557 14.34 16.92 -1.04
CA ALA A 557 15.56 17.21 -0.29
C ALA A 557 15.26 17.24 1.21
N PHE A 558 16.06 16.53 2.01
CA PHE A 558 15.80 16.36 3.43
C PHE A 558 17.05 16.18 4.27
N LEU A 559 16.89 16.43 5.57
CA LEU A 559 17.86 16.08 6.61
C LEU A 559 17.13 15.84 7.94
N VAL A 560 17.77 15.10 8.85
CA VAL A 560 17.28 14.85 10.21
C VAL A 560 18.20 15.52 11.19
N ARG A 561 17.64 16.27 12.14
CA ARG A 561 18.41 16.99 13.15
C ARG A 561 17.94 16.66 14.57
N LYS A 562 18.88 16.53 15.50
CA LYS A 562 18.58 16.40 16.93
C LYS A 562 18.04 17.74 17.48
N ARG A 563 17.03 17.69 18.34
CA ARG A 563 16.46 18.88 18.99
C ARG A 563 17.07 19.07 20.38
N ALA A 564 16.89 20.26 20.94
CA ALA A 564 17.33 20.57 22.31
C ALA A 564 16.56 19.78 23.38
N GLU A 565 15.32 19.37 23.07
CA GLU A 565 14.52 18.48 23.93
C GLU A 565 15.13 17.07 23.93
N PRO A 566 15.31 16.42 25.10
CA PRO A 566 15.75 15.03 25.17
C PRO A 566 14.86 14.12 24.33
N ASN A 567 15.48 13.11 23.71
CA ASN A 567 14.77 12.09 22.94
C ASN A 567 13.90 12.68 21.81
N SER A 568 14.27 13.84 21.26
CA SER A 568 13.47 14.52 20.24
C SER A 568 14.30 14.91 19.02
N PHE A 569 13.74 14.66 17.85
CA PHE A 569 14.36 14.92 16.54
C PHE A 569 13.40 15.69 15.63
N ALA A 570 13.92 16.24 14.54
CA ALA A 570 13.12 16.85 13.49
C ALA A 570 13.61 16.45 12.10
N ILE A 571 12.68 16.02 11.24
CA ILE A 571 12.92 15.85 9.81
C ILE A 571 12.64 17.20 9.16
N SER A 572 13.64 17.80 8.54
CA SER A 572 13.50 19.05 7.79
C SER A 572 13.59 18.72 6.30
N PHE A 573 12.63 19.16 5.50
CA PHE A 573 12.56 18.77 4.08
C PHE A 573 11.94 19.88 3.21
N ARG A 574 12.26 19.85 1.92
CA ARG A 574 11.71 20.75 0.90
C ARG A 574 10.56 20.08 0.15
N ALA A 575 9.39 20.72 0.13
CA ALA A 575 8.21 20.26 -0.59
C ALA A 575 7.41 21.47 -1.09
N GLU A 576 6.96 21.45 -2.35
CA GLU A 576 6.29 22.55 -3.05
C GLU A 576 7.11 23.84 -3.00
N GLY A 577 8.43 23.71 -3.15
CA GLY A 577 9.35 24.83 -3.04
C GLY A 577 9.38 25.47 -1.65
N LYS A 578 8.83 24.82 -0.61
CA LYS A 578 8.83 25.32 0.78
C LYS A 578 9.52 24.37 1.73
N ILE A 579 10.15 24.92 2.75
CA ILE A 579 10.78 24.11 3.80
C ILE A 579 9.77 23.82 4.91
N LYS A 580 9.67 22.54 5.27
CA LYS A 580 8.77 22.01 6.27
C LYS A 580 9.55 21.19 7.30
N HIS A 581 8.98 21.05 8.49
CA HIS A 581 9.60 20.28 9.57
C HIS A 581 8.58 19.35 10.25
N CYS A 582 8.89 18.07 10.38
CA CYS A 582 8.13 17.12 11.20
C CYS A 582 8.88 16.80 12.49
N ARG A 583 8.18 16.68 13.62
CA ARG A 583 8.78 16.26 14.89
C ARG A 583 8.75 14.74 15.00
N VAL A 584 9.87 14.16 15.42
CA VAL A 584 9.99 12.74 15.76
C VAL A 584 10.35 12.63 17.24
N GLN A 585 9.67 11.75 17.97
CA GLN A 585 9.91 11.51 19.38
C GLN A 585 10.45 10.09 19.57
N GLN A 586 11.54 9.92 20.31
CA GLN A 586 12.03 8.62 20.75
C GLN A 586 11.28 8.24 22.03
N GLU A 587 10.59 7.10 22.00
CA GLU A 587 9.83 6.53 23.11
C GLU A 587 10.43 5.15 23.45
N GLY A 588 11.34 5.11 24.43
CA GLY A 588 12.10 3.90 24.73
C GLY A 588 12.95 3.47 23.53
N GLN A 589 12.72 2.24 23.04
CA GLN A 589 13.46 1.68 21.91
C GLN A 589 12.91 2.08 20.52
N THR A 590 11.69 2.62 20.44
CA THR A 590 11.04 2.97 19.17
C THR A 590 10.99 4.48 18.93
N VAL A 591 10.76 4.88 17.68
CA VAL A 591 10.54 6.28 17.29
C VAL A 591 9.13 6.47 16.78
N VAL A 592 8.54 7.60 17.16
CA VAL A 592 7.16 7.96 16.82
C VAL A 592 7.14 9.23 15.99
N LEU A 593 6.46 9.17 14.85
CA LEU A 593 6.16 10.30 13.98
C LEU A 593 4.63 10.42 13.85
N GLY A 594 4.04 11.40 14.54
CA GLY A 594 2.59 11.54 14.61
C GLY A 594 1.95 10.36 15.34
N THR A 595 1.29 9.47 14.60
CA THR A 595 0.68 8.22 15.11
C THR A 595 1.42 6.96 14.66
N SER A 596 2.45 7.09 13.82
CA SER A 596 3.20 5.96 13.27
C SER A 596 4.42 5.67 14.15
N GLU A 597 4.61 4.40 14.49
CA GLU A 597 5.71 3.88 15.32
C GLU A 597 6.68 3.07 14.44
N PHE A 598 7.98 3.29 14.61
CA PHE A 598 9.05 2.61 13.87
C PHE A 598 10.13 2.11 14.84
N ASP A 599 10.82 1.02 14.46
CA ASP A 599 11.91 0.44 15.25
C ASP A 599 13.06 1.43 15.49
N SER A 600 13.37 2.30 14.52
CA SER A 600 14.45 3.29 14.63
C SER A 600 14.27 4.47 13.67
N LEU A 601 15.07 5.53 13.84
CA LEU A 601 15.15 6.63 12.86
C LEU A 601 15.55 6.13 11.46
N VAL A 602 16.40 5.10 11.38
CA VAL A 602 16.85 4.55 10.08
C VAL A 602 15.69 3.85 9.38
N ASP A 603 14.90 3.07 10.10
CA ASP A 603 13.72 2.38 9.57
C ASP A 603 12.63 3.38 9.14
N LEU A 604 12.44 4.44 9.94
CA LEU A 604 11.54 5.54 9.60
C LEU A 604 11.94 6.20 8.28
N ILE A 605 13.20 6.56 8.11
CA ILE A 605 13.66 7.24 6.89
C ILE A 605 13.60 6.29 5.68
N SER A 606 14.07 5.05 5.82
CA SER A 606 13.99 4.01 4.77
C SER A 606 12.55 3.77 4.31
N TYR A 607 11.58 3.80 5.24
CA TYR A 607 10.17 3.71 4.89
C TYR A 607 9.72 4.89 4.03
N TYR A 608 10.04 6.14 4.42
CA TYR A 608 9.61 7.35 3.72
C TYR A 608 10.45 7.71 2.48
N GLU A 609 11.57 7.02 2.24
CA GLU A 609 12.24 6.99 0.94
C GLU A 609 11.40 6.21 -0.09
N LYS A 610 10.71 5.16 0.37
CA LYS A 610 9.85 4.31 -0.47
C LYS A 610 8.40 4.79 -0.51
N HIS A 611 7.92 5.48 0.53
CA HIS A 611 6.53 5.92 0.70
C HIS A 611 6.42 7.45 0.91
N PRO A 612 5.36 8.12 0.43
CA PRO A 612 5.25 9.57 0.58
C PRO A 612 5.18 10.04 2.04
N LEU A 613 6.09 10.93 2.45
CA LEU A 613 6.08 11.59 3.76
C LEU A 613 5.10 12.77 3.81
N TYR A 614 4.94 13.51 2.72
CA TYR A 614 4.07 14.68 2.67
C TYR A 614 3.40 14.77 1.31
N ARG A 615 2.06 14.70 1.29
CA ARG A 615 1.28 14.56 0.04
C ARG A 615 1.84 13.42 -0.83
N LYS A 616 2.38 13.72 -2.01
CA LYS A 616 3.00 12.76 -2.93
C LYS A 616 4.54 12.72 -2.82
N MET A 617 5.14 13.61 -2.04
CA MET A 617 6.60 13.74 -1.91
C MET A 617 7.18 12.65 -0.99
N LYS A 618 8.19 11.94 -1.49
CA LYS A 618 9.03 11.00 -0.73
C LYS A 618 10.33 11.69 -0.30
N LEU A 619 11.00 11.14 0.70
CA LEU A 619 12.38 11.52 1.03
C LEU A 619 13.30 11.01 -0.09
N ARG A 620 14.18 11.86 -0.61
CA ARG A 620 14.96 11.49 -1.79
C ARG A 620 16.41 11.92 -1.75
N TYR A 621 16.67 13.18 -1.37
CA TYR A 621 18.02 13.72 -1.40
C TYR A 621 18.51 14.00 0.02
N PRO A 622 19.35 13.13 0.61
CA PRO A 622 19.96 13.38 1.91
C PRO A 622 20.92 14.57 1.80
N ILE A 623 20.73 15.60 2.62
CA ILE A 623 21.52 16.84 2.52
C ILE A 623 22.54 16.93 3.66
N ASN A 624 23.82 17.04 3.27
CA ASN A 624 24.96 17.38 4.13
C ASN A 624 25.86 18.46 3.45
N GLU A 625 26.97 18.82 4.08
CA GLU A 625 27.90 19.83 3.52
C GLU A 625 28.46 19.39 2.16
N ASP A 626 28.95 18.15 2.05
CA ASP A 626 29.50 17.59 0.80
C ASP A 626 28.49 17.63 -0.36
N THR A 627 27.22 17.34 -0.09
CA THR A 627 26.15 17.38 -1.09
C THR A 627 25.91 18.81 -1.58
N LEU A 628 25.94 19.79 -0.68
CA LEU A 628 25.78 21.21 -1.04
C LEU A 628 26.98 21.75 -1.83
N GLU A 629 28.18 21.20 -1.63
CA GLU A 629 29.36 21.53 -2.43
C GLU A 629 29.24 21.00 -3.87
N LYS A 630 28.72 19.78 -4.03
CA LYS A 630 28.51 19.14 -5.35
C LYS A 630 27.43 19.83 -6.19
N ILE A 631 26.36 20.32 -5.56
CA ILE A 631 25.25 21.04 -6.24
C ILE A 631 25.71 22.37 -6.87
N GLY A 632 26.83 22.94 -6.43
CA GLY A 632 27.32 24.25 -6.89
C GLY A 632 26.53 25.43 -6.30
N THR A 633 26.99 26.66 -6.55
CA THR A 633 26.45 27.91 -5.96
C THR A 633 25.09 28.30 -6.53
N ALA A 634 24.04 27.55 -6.19
CA ALA A 634 22.66 28.01 -6.37
C ALA A 634 22.37 29.15 -5.39
N GLU A 635 21.75 30.23 -5.86
CA GLU A 635 21.29 31.31 -4.99
C GLU A 635 20.26 30.76 -3.98
N PRO A 636 20.34 31.10 -2.68
CA PRO A 636 19.37 30.64 -1.71
C PRO A 636 17.97 31.14 -2.08
N ASP A 637 17.01 30.22 -2.21
CA ASP A 637 15.62 30.57 -2.46
C ASP A 637 14.94 31.04 -1.16
N TYR A 638 15.06 32.33 -0.87
CA TYR A 638 14.46 32.96 0.31
C TYR A 638 12.92 32.87 0.33
N GLY A 639 12.28 32.67 -0.83
CA GLY A 639 10.82 32.45 -0.94
C GLY A 639 10.37 31.07 -0.43
N SER A 640 11.30 30.16 -0.18
CA SER A 640 11.03 28.83 0.41
C SER A 640 10.64 28.89 1.89
N LEU A 641 10.86 30.02 2.57
CA LEU A 641 10.52 30.21 3.98
C LEU A 641 9.06 30.62 4.13
N TYR A 642 8.41 30.17 5.20
CA TYR A 642 7.06 30.65 5.54
C TYR A 642 7.13 32.09 6.06
N GLU A 643 6.88 33.07 5.21
CA GLU A 643 6.62 34.44 5.65
C GLU A 643 5.31 34.49 6.45
N GLY A 644 5.40 34.76 7.76
CA GLY A 644 4.26 35.28 8.54
C GLY A 644 3.50 34.34 9.50
N ARG A 645 3.99 33.16 9.89
CA ARG A 645 3.43 32.40 11.05
C ARG A 645 4.51 31.84 11.99
N ASN A 646 4.23 31.94 13.29
CA ASN A 646 5.04 31.55 14.47
C ASN A 646 6.35 30.77 14.18
N PRO A 647 7.52 31.31 14.59
CA PRO A 647 8.79 30.58 14.61
C PRO A 647 8.65 29.35 15.51
N GLY A 648 8.36 28.17 14.92
CA GLY A 648 8.01 26.98 15.68
C GLY A 648 6.98 26.06 15.03
N PHE A 649 6.37 26.41 13.90
CA PHE A 649 5.41 25.53 13.21
C PHE A 649 6.07 24.23 12.72
N TYR A 650 5.52 23.08 13.13
CA TYR A 650 5.84 21.75 12.60
C TYR A 650 4.65 21.29 11.76
N VAL A 651 4.92 20.66 10.62
CA VAL A 651 3.88 20.01 9.81
C VAL A 651 3.66 18.60 10.32
N GLU A 652 2.44 18.10 10.15
CA GLU A 652 2.15 16.68 10.34
C GLU A 652 2.61 15.91 9.11
N ALA A 653 3.31 14.80 9.35
CA ALA A 653 3.63 13.84 8.30
C ALA A 653 2.36 13.14 7.82
N ASN A 654 2.38 12.67 6.58
CA ASN A 654 1.44 11.66 6.12
C ASN A 654 1.48 10.51 7.13
N GLN A 655 0.32 10.17 7.66
CA GLN A 655 0.20 8.95 8.45
C GLN A 655 0.48 7.77 7.53
N MET A 656 1.09 6.70 8.06
CA MET A 656 1.07 5.39 7.37
C MET A 656 -0.34 5.15 6.86
N PRO A 657 -0.52 4.71 5.60
CA PRO A 657 -1.77 4.83 4.87
C PRO A 657 -2.97 4.33 5.69
N THR A 658 -3.69 5.29 6.27
CA THR A 658 -5.10 5.21 6.59
C THR A 658 -5.81 6.02 5.52
N PHE A 659 -6.80 5.43 4.86
CA PHE A 659 -7.47 6.04 3.71
C PHE A 659 -8.07 7.42 4.07
N LYS A 660 -7.41 8.54 3.72
CA LYS A 660 -7.98 9.90 3.78
C LYS A 660 -8.45 10.33 2.40
N CYS A 661 -9.64 10.90 2.33
CA CYS A 661 -10.34 11.22 1.07
C CYS A 661 -10.47 12.73 0.83
N THR A 662 -10.76 13.13 -0.41
CA THR A 662 -11.14 14.49 -0.80
C THR A 662 -12.62 14.50 -1.11
N VAL A 663 -13.34 15.58 -0.79
CA VAL A 663 -14.79 15.68 -1.02
C VAL A 663 -15.16 16.98 -1.72
N ARG A 664 -16.25 16.97 -2.49
CA ARG A 664 -16.87 18.12 -3.16
C ARG A 664 -18.17 18.46 -2.46
N ALA A 665 -18.39 19.74 -2.14
CA ALA A 665 -19.65 20.21 -1.60
C ALA A 665 -20.79 20.11 -2.63
N MET A 666 -21.85 19.38 -2.28
CA MET A 666 -23.07 19.23 -3.08
C MET A 666 -24.05 20.38 -2.86
N TYR A 667 -23.94 21.07 -1.72
CA TYR A 667 -24.76 22.20 -1.31
C TYR A 667 -23.89 23.28 -0.66
N GLU A 668 -24.40 24.51 -0.59
CA GLU A 668 -23.75 25.56 0.20
C GLU A 668 -24.02 25.36 1.69
N TYR A 669 -23.05 25.74 2.52
CA TYR A 669 -23.16 25.66 3.96
C TYR A 669 -22.50 26.87 4.61
N LYS A 670 -23.21 27.52 5.53
CA LYS A 670 -22.73 28.68 6.27
C LYS A 670 -22.57 28.31 7.74
N ALA A 671 -21.34 28.46 8.23
CA ALA A 671 -20.96 28.13 9.60
C ALA A 671 -21.89 28.83 10.61
N GLN A 672 -22.47 28.03 11.49
CA GLN A 672 -23.28 28.45 12.63
C GLN A 672 -22.43 28.61 13.89
N ARG A 673 -21.25 27.97 13.93
CA ARG A 673 -20.27 28.03 15.02
C ARG A 673 -18.88 28.41 14.51
N ASP A 674 -18.04 28.92 15.39
CA ASP A 674 -16.70 29.39 15.03
C ASP A 674 -15.74 28.26 14.61
N ASP A 675 -16.06 27.03 14.99
CA ASP A 675 -15.34 25.81 14.63
C ASP A 675 -15.88 25.12 13.36
N GLU A 676 -16.86 25.72 12.69
CA GLU A 676 -17.47 25.19 11.46
C GLU A 676 -16.93 25.87 10.19
N LEU A 677 -16.85 25.10 9.12
CA LEU A 677 -16.34 25.49 7.81
C LEU A 677 -17.49 26.04 6.98
N SER A 678 -17.37 27.27 6.49
CA SER A 678 -18.31 27.80 5.49
C SER A 678 -17.80 27.51 4.08
N PHE A 679 -18.67 27.05 3.19
CA PHE A 679 -18.32 26.75 1.80
C PHE A 679 -19.53 26.88 0.88
N THR A 680 -19.26 27.16 -0.39
CA THR A 680 -20.28 27.25 -1.45
C THR A 680 -20.49 25.89 -2.10
N LYS A 681 -21.63 25.70 -2.78
CA LYS A 681 -21.85 24.53 -3.63
C LYS A 681 -20.71 24.37 -4.64
N ASN A 682 -20.26 23.13 -4.85
CA ASN A 682 -19.09 22.70 -5.63
C ASN A 682 -17.71 23.06 -5.06
N ALA A 683 -17.62 23.63 -3.85
CA ALA A 683 -16.35 23.84 -3.19
C ALA A 683 -15.65 22.50 -2.88
N ILE A 684 -14.34 22.43 -3.10
CA ILE A 684 -13.55 21.23 -2.81
C ILE A 684 -12.96 21.35 -1.42
N ILE A 685 -13.18 20.32 -0.60
CA ILE A 685 -12.73 20.25 0.77
C ILE A 685 -11.69 19.12 0.88
N TYR A 686 -10.48 19.51 1.28
CA TYR A 686 -9.31 18.65 1.32
C TYR A 686 -9.06 18.06 2.69
N ASN A 687 -8.22 17.01 2.74
CA ASN A 687 -7.75 16.38 3.98
C ASN A 687 -8.91 16.01 4.90
N VAL A 688 -9.93 15.35 4.34
CA VAL A 688 -11.16 15.06 5.06
C VAL A 688 -10.90 13.97 6.09
N ASP A 689 -10.99 14.36 7.35
CA ASP A 689 -11.02 13.46 8.49
C ASP A 689 -12.46 13.03 8.72
N LYS A 690 -12.74 11.79 8.32
CA LYS A 690 -14.05 11.17 8.48
C LYS A 690 -14.20 10.73 9.92
N GLN A 691 -15.04 11.44 10.66
CA GLN A 691 -15.43 11.07 12.00
C GLN A 691 -16.85 10.50 11.99
N GLU A 692 -17.12 9.56 12.90
CA GLU A 692 -18.47 9.07 13.13
C GLU A 692 -19.30 10.17 13.81
N GLY A 693 -20.53 10.42 13.31
CA GLY A 693 -21.41 11.47 13.83
C GLY A 693 -21.93 12.49 12.81
N GLY A 694 -21.73 12.27 11.50
CA GLY A 694 -22.32 13.10 10.44
C GLY A 694 -21.65 14.46 10.22
N TRP A 695 -20.58 14.74 10.95
CA TRP A 695 -19.72 15.91 10.78
C TRP A 695 -18.30 15.47 10.51
N TRP A 696 -17.72 16.01 9.44
CA TRP A 696 -16.35 15.76 9.04
C TRP A 696 -15.51 17.01 9.25
N LYS A 697 -14.19 16.84 9.35
CA LYS A 697 -13.26 17.97 9.35
C LYS A 697 -12.50 18.01 8.05
N GLY A 698 -12.21 19.21 7.57
CA GLY A 698 -11.44 19.38 6.35
C GLY A 698 -11.10 20.82 6.09
N ASP A 699 -10.41 21.03 4.98
CA ASP A 699 -9.76 22.28 4.65
C ASP A 699 -10.44 22.94 3.45
N CYS A 700 -10.91 24.18 3.59
CA CYS A 700 -11.52 24.95 2.49
C CYS A 700 -11.34 26.46 2.72
N GLY A 701 -11.05 27.23 1.65
CA GLY A 701 -11.00 28.70 1.70
C GLY A 701 -9.99 29.29 2.69
N GLY A 702 -8.84 28.63 2.90
CA GLY A 702 -7.79 29.08 3.84
C GLY A 702 -8.04 28.72 5.31
N LYS A 703 -9.21 28.16 5.65
CA LYS A 703 -9.52 27.59 6.96
C LYS A 703 -9.21 26.09 6.96
N LYS A 704 -8.57 25.60 8.02
CA LYS A 704 -8.08 24.20 8.12
C LYS A 704 -8.77 23.46 9.26
N GLN A 705 -9.10 22.20 9.03
CA GLN A 705 -9.63 21.25 10.00
C GLN A 705 -10.85 21.78 10.78
N LEU A 706 -11.76 22.47 10.08
CA LEU A 706 -13.03 22.91 10.64
C LEU A 706 -14.15 21.94 10.26
N TRP A 707 -15.17 21.91 11.11
CA TRP A 707 -16.29 20.98 10.99
C TRP A 707 -17.24 21.36 9.86
N PHE A 708 -17.70 20.36 9.11
CA PHE A 708 -18.79 20.53 8.17
C PHE A 708 -19.68 19.29 8.11
N PRO A 709 -20.93 19.43 7.68
CA PRO A 709 -21.84 18.29 7.58
C PRO A 709 -21.40 17.33 6.47
N ALA A 710 -21.19 16.06 6.82
CA ALA A 710 -20.80 15.00 5.91
C ALA A 710 -21.79 14.78 4.76
N ASN A 711 -23.08 14.98 5.03
CA ASN A 711 -24.16 14.85 4.05
C ASN A 711 -24.24 16.03 3.05
N TYR A 712 -23.42 17.06 3.22
CA TYR A 712 -23.37 18.20 2.30
C TYR A 712 -22.30 18.02 1.23
N VAL A 713 -21.60 16.89 1.21
CA VAL A 713 -20.44 16.65 0.35
C VAL A 713 -20.46 15.25 -0.29
N GLU A 714 -19.73 15.07 -1.38
CA GLU A 714 -19.55 13.82 -2.12
C GLU A 714 -18.05 13.55 -2.29
N GLU A 715 -17.59 12.31 -2.13
CA GLU A 715 -16.18 11.96 -2.29
C GLU A 715 -15.70 12.04 -3.75
N ILE A 716 -14.51 12.62 -3.94
CA ILE A 716 -13.84 12.72 -5.24
C ILE A 716 -12.66 11.74 -5.25
N SER A 717 -12.56 10.95 -6.30
CA SER A 717 -11.38 10.12 -6.58
C SER A 717 -10.12 10.99 -6.79
N PRO A 718 -8.90 10.51 -6.52
CA PRO A 718 -7.69 11.34 -6.27
C PRO A 718 -7.11 12.09 -7.49
N SER A 719 -7.86 12.26 -8.57
CA SER A 719 -7.39 12.80 -9.84
C SER A 719 -7.57 14.30 -10.02
N ALA A 720 -8.23 15.02 -9.11
CA ALA A 720 -8.59 16.41 -9.39
C ALA A 720 -8.50 17.27 -8.13
N ALA A 721 -7.29 17.75 -7.84
CA ALA A 721 -7.06 19.04 -7.20
C ALA A 721 -5.59 19.30 -6.86
N GLU A 722 -4.95 20.18 -7.62
CA GLU A 722 -3.96 21.14 -7.10
C GLU A 722 -4.23 22.51 -7.75
N PRO A 723 -4.05 23.65 -7.05
CA PRO A 723 -4.18 24.98 -7.62
C PRO A 723 -2.82 25.58 -8.06
N ASP A 724 -2.87 26.43 -9.09
CA ASP A 724 -1.85 27.34 -9.66
C ASP A 724 -0.66 26.74 -10.45
N ARG A 725 -0.96 26.16 -11.63
CA ARG A 725 -0.04 26.08 -12.81
C ARG A 725 -0.75 26.51 -14.11
N THR A 726 -1.78 27.34 -14.00
CA THR A 726 -2.92 27.42 -14.93
C THR A 726 -2.66 28.00 -16.31
N GLU A 727 -1.52 28.63 -16.61
CA GLU A 727 -1.26 29.15 -17.97
C GLU A 727 -0.34 28.27 -18.83
N MET A 728 0.48 27.38 -18.26
CA MET A 728 1.40 26.53 -19.03
C MET A 728 0.87 25.12 -19.31
N THR A 729 -0.02 24.58 -18.47
CA THR A 729 -0.49 23.18 -18.55
C THR A 729 -1.70 22.99 -19.47
N GLU A 730 -2.60 23.97 -19.60
CA GLU A 730 -3.88 23.80 -20.32
C GLU A 730 -3.74 23.56 -21.83
N ASN A 731 -2.60 23.90 -22.44
CA ASN A 731 -2.34 23.75 -23.88
C ASN A 731 -1.15 22.84 -24.23
N SER A 732 -0.66 22.04 -23.28
CA SER A 732 0.48 21.15 -23.51
C SER A 732 0.04 19.75 -23.95
N PRO A 733 0.73 19.10 -24.90
CA PRO A 733 0.54 17.68 -25.22
C PRO A 733 0.72 16.73 -24.04
N LEU A 734 1.38 17.19 -22.96
CA LEU A 734 1.62 16.41 -21.74
C LEU A 734 0.60 16.69 -20.61
N GLY A 735 -0.29 17.67 -20.77
CA GLY A 735 -1.27 18.05 -19.75
C GLY A 735 -0.63 18.27 -18.36
N ASP A 736 -1.21 17.64 -17.33
CA ASP A 736 -0.75 17.70 -15.94
C ASP A 736 0.64 17.09 -15.72
N LEU A 737 1.15 16.29 -16.66
CA LEU A 737 2.49 15.71 -16.57
C LEU A 737 3.59 16.71 -16.93
N LEU A 738 3.24 17.89 -17.47
CA LEU A 738 4.22 18.88 -17.93
C LEU A 738 5.10 19.39 -16.76
N ARG A 739 6.41 19.20 -16.90
CA ARG A 739 7.42 19.84 -16.03
C ARG A 739 7.95 21.14 -16.63
N GLY A 740 8.17 21.16 -17.94
CA GLY A 740 8.68 22.35 -18.62
C GLY A 740 8.61 22.26 -20.14
N SER A 741 8.84 23.41 -20.78
CA SER A 741 8.88 23.53 -22.23
C SER A 741 10.03 24.41 -22.68
N VAL A 742 10.63 24.07 -23.81
CA VAL A 742 11.74 24.80 -24.43
C VAL A 742 11.34 25.22 -25.84
N ASP A 743 11.56 26.49 -26.19
CA ASP A 743 11.34 26.99 -27.55
C ASP A 743 12.49 26.54 -28.46
N VAL A 744 12.18 25.76 -29.49
CA VAL A 744 13.17 25.18 -30.41
C VAL A 744 13.93 26.28 -31.14
N SER A 745 13.28 27.40 -31.46
CA SER A 745 13.91 28.52 -32.17
C SER A 745 14.99 29.21 -31.34
N SER A 746 14.95 29.06 -30.01
CA SER A 746 15.89 29.66 -29.07
C SER A 746 17.08 28.75 -28.72
N CYS A 747 17.14 27.53 -29.24
CA CYS A 747 18.13 26.53 -28.86
C CYS A 747 19.13 26.20 -29.98
N GLN A 748 20.34 25.84 -29.56
CA GLN A 748 21.35 25.19 -30.41
C GLN A 748 21.60 23.79 -29.87
N ILE A 749 21.68 22.81 -30.78
CA ILE A 749 21.92 21.39 -30.42
C ILE A 749 23.33 21.02 -30.88
N GLY A 750 24.09 20.38 -29.99
CA GLY A 750 25.41 19.81 -30.29
C GLY A 750 25.55 18.44 -29.66
N GLU A 751 26.06 17.48 -30.42
CA GLU A 751 26.31 16.12 -29.92
C GLU A 751 27.59 16.09 -29.08
N ARG A 752 27.53 15.46 -27.91
CA ARG A 752 28.75 15.13 -27.14
C ARG A 752 29.30 13.80 -27.66
N PRO A 753 30.50 13.77 -28.28
CA PRO A 753 31.10 12.51 -28.69
C PRO A 753 31.37 11.64 -27.45
N LEU A 754 31.10 10.34 -27.56
CA LEU A 754 31.41 9.33 -26.54
C LEU A 754 32.90 9.42 -26.19
N ARG A 755 33.24 10.09 -25.08
CA ARG A 755 34.56 9.95 -24.47
C ARG A 755 34.54 8.65 -23.69
N PHE A 756 35.34 7.68 -24.15
CA PHE A 756 35.66 6.50 -23.36
C PHE A 756 36.24 6.96 -22.01
N LEU A 757 35.48 6.75 -20.94
CA LEU A 757 35.97 6.86 -19.57
C LEU A 757 36.79 5.61 -19.26
N PHE A 758 38.07 5.67 -19.60
CA PHE A 758 39.11 4.90 -18.91
C PHE A 758 40.08 5.92 -18.36
N ASP A 759 39.95 6.21 -17.07
CA ASP A 759 41.05 6.39 -16.11
C ASP A 759 40.48 6.33 -14.68
#